data_AF-L0AXH3-F1
#
_entry.id   AF-L0AXH3-F1
#
_cell.length_a   1.000
_cell.length_b   1.000
_cell.length_c   1.000
_cell.angle_alpha   90.00
_cell.angle_beta   90.00
_cell.angle_gamma   90.00
#
_symmetry.space_group_name_H-M   'P 1'
#
loop_
_entity.id
_entity.type
_entity.pdbx_description
1 polymer ?
#
loop_
_entity_poly.entity_id
_entity_poly.type
_entity_poly.pdbx_seq_one_letter_code
_entity_poly.pdbx_strand_id
1 'polypeptide(L)'
;MKIIALFLLVRTVLQSCASPANLDIGSANHPDFFLETGRECTLTRSIYRPKRSKAEVIISHRGGTLWSTGEKDECVNVQVFSRDTSPLFLHIVFARDNAFEDAYYVYGNKWEMCSENAFKEVLEMERIEALNIDSPNPLLGTLQRNGDFVKEETFASSDKCIIGKVEHNGKTLWEGERGDSLLSYTLISENDKAILLHLVYKRDDKQYGSYYHYSGDWITYTEGEYRDAFDKREKNILDINFPNSLLGNLTKYGDPAYGAIFISNDKFRITKLRDNGITIWEAKERECFIYSKQFLENGKVTLLQLVTTSGEDFYELSDGTWERITKKEFERDSDILKAKILYKEAYTSVIDISVLENTAYKAVEHKYLGVPAIWFISNTNTRLIYDSGHLIYKVCPDCKLNKVTVYRTKQSLLLDINYTEVDKENHAHFIKTNGLWETILGTDFDKILQRATNPIMPHRISLDIRIPDEKICKIENTGDPVCERVIIPKNEYRVTKVVDRNKLIWEAGEFEYILKATTYLDIGKPVLLSLKYANVEKYFGLSNGSWSTLRKRNFDKQAKKLKGRRIIDVNKKEGTFYTCSEYVHCGIPTVSFTPRGKVMVIKDGDQIIHRFEKEIENPTIRLYVAKEFKLLALSYIQHNRFKNNTYIHLYFEKAGDTWKQVNEERFEELLNSPQSSESELKKIQRSNISLDLSKVNPTYFTIEWDGSLLTITPKEGCNVTKITEKDDGIWEAVGNENTVIVWIRYKNKTPSLMHILVENSPGANKHFEKKQDGEWLPITEEDYKNAEQKLVEDSK
;
A
#
# COMPACT_ATOMS: atom_id res chain seq x y z
N MET A 1 -60.58 -23.58 -43.42
CA MET A 1 -60.78 -24.25 -42.12
C MET A 1 -59.98 -25.55 -41.91
N LYS A 2 -59.42 -26.22 -42.93
CA LYS A 2 -58.61 -27.46 -42.73
C LYS A 2 -57.10 -27.27 -42.47
N ILE A 3 -56.56 -26.05 -42.59
CA ILE A 3 -55.12 -25.77 -42.40
C ILE A 3 -54.78 -25.42 -40.94
N ILE A 4 -55.72 -24.83 -40.19
CA ILE A 4 -55.52 -24.51 -38.76
C ILE A 4 -55.63 -25.77 -37.89
N ALA A 5 -56.49 -26.73 -38.27
CA ALA A 5 -56.57 -28.03 -37.60
C ALA A 5 -55.28 -28.86 -37.78
N LEU A 6 -54.59 -28.74 -38.93
CA LEU A 6 -53.33 -29.44 -39.18
C LEU A 6 -52.18 -28.82 -38.36
N PHE A 7 -52.14 -27.50 -38.17
CA PHE A 7 -51.13 -26.87 -37.32
C PHE A 7 -51.34 -27.13 -35.81
N LEU A 8 -52.59 -27.23 -35.34
CA LEU A 8 -52.87 -27.63 -33.96
C LEU A 8 -52.60 -29.12 -33.72
N LEU A 9 -52.88 -29.99 -34.68
CA LEU A 9 -52.53 -31.42 -34.60
C LEU A 9 -51.01 -31.64 -34.68
N VAL A 10 -50.29 -30.87 -35.50
CA VAL A 10 -48.82 -30.97 -35.60
C VAL A 10 -48.13 -30.39 -34.36
N ARG A 11 -48.71 -29.38 -33.68
CA ARG A 11 -48.19 -28.92 -32.37
C ARG A 11 -48.48 -29.89 -31.24
N THR A 12 -49.64 -30.57 -31.24
CA THR A 12 -49.95 -31.61 -30.23
C THR A 12 -49.22 -32.94 -30.51
N VAL A 13 -48.90 -33.27 -31.77
CA VAL A 13 -48.16 -34.49 -32.14
C VAL A 13 -46.64 -34.29 -32.13
N LEU A 14 -46.11 -33.07 -32.30
CA LEU A 14 -44.66 -32.81 -32.15
C LEU A 14 -44.23 -32.50 -30.71
N GLN A 15 -45.16 -32.28 -29.77
CA GLN A 15 -44.86 -32.32 -28.33
C GLN A 15 -44.82 -33.76 -27.77
N SER A 16 -45.32 -34.76 -28.50
CA SER A 16 -45.40 -36.16 -28.02
C SER A 16 -44.26 -37.08 -28.50
N CYS A 17 -43.15 -36.55 -29.03
CA CYS A 17 -42.02 -37.35 -29.51
C CYS A 17 -40.65 -36.94 -28.94
N ALA A 18 -40.61 -36.09 -27.90
CA ALA A 18 -39.39 -35.91 -27.13
C ALA A 18 -39.34 -37.02 -26.05
N SER A 19 -38.44 -37.97 -26.19
CA SER A 19 -38.20 -38.96 -25.13
C SER A 19 -37.87 -38.24 -23.82
N PRO A 20 -38.48 -38.65 -22.68
CA PRO A 20 -38.18 -38.06 -21.38
C PRO A 20 -36.69 -38.20 -21.10
N ALA A 21 -36.10 -37.14 -20.54
CA ALA A 21 -34.69 -37.19 -20.14
C ALA A 21 -34.60 -38.01 -18.85
N ASN A 22 -34.00 -39.20 -18.93
CA ASN A 22 -33.88 -40.09 -17.79
C ASN A 22 -32.48 -40.00 -17.15
N LEU A 23 -32.45 -39.63 -15.88
CA LEU A 23 -31.26 -39.63 -15.03
C LEU A 23 -31.32 -40.82 -14.08
N ASP A 24 -30.64 -41.91 -14.43
CA ASP A 24 -30.34 -42.99 -13.47
C ASP A 24 -29.10 -42.61 -12.65
N ILE A 25 -29.30 -42.20 -11.40
CA ILE A 25 -28.22 -41.72 -10.53
C ILE A 25 -27.18 -42.78 -10.16
N GLY A 26 -27.40 -44.06 -10.52
CA GLY A 26 -26.43 -45.14 -10.40
C GLY A 26 -25.57 -45.37 -11.67
N SER A 27 -25.83 -44.64 -12.75
CA SER A 27 -25.12 -44.78 -14.04
C SER A 27 -24.12 -43.64 -14.27
N ALA A 28 -23.12 -43.90 -15.12
CA ALA A 28 -22.04 -42.94 -15.39
C ALA A 28 -22.28 -42.06 -16.63
N ASN A 29 -23.29 -42.35 -17.46
CA ASN A 29 -23.48 -41.67 -18.74
C ASN A 29 -24.90 -41.15 -18.92
N HIS A 30 -25.03 -39.82 -18.99
CA HIS A 30 -26.30 -39.11 -19.16
C HIS A 30 -26.16 -38.04 -20.24
N PRO A 31 -26.36 -38.40 -21.52
CA PRO A 31 -26.14 -37.48 -22.63
C PRO A 31 -27.05 -36.24 -22.56
N ASP A 32 -28.23 -36.37 -21.96
CA ASP A 32 -29.21 -35.29 -21.80
C ASP A 32 -28.90 -34.31 -20.66
N PHE A 33 -27.83 -34.51 -19.88
CA PHE A 33 -27.47 -33.66 -18.74
C PHE A 33 -26.04 -33.13 -18.85
N PHE A 34 -25.83 -31.87 -18.44
CA PHE A 34 -24.51 -31.36 -18.07
C PHE A 34 -24.16 -31.89 -16.69
N LEU A 35 -22.96 -32.45 -16.54
CA LEU A 35 -22.44 -32.98 -15.29
C LEU A 35 -21.29 -32.11 -14.80
N GLU A 36 -21.39 -31.67 -13.55
CA GLU A 36 -20.32 -31.04 -12.80
C GLU A 36 -20.05 -31.90 -11.56
N THR A 37 -18.80 -32.33 -11.36
CA THR A 37 -18.40 -33.15 -10.21
C THR A 37 -17.43 -32.41 -9.31
N GLY A 38 -17.66 -32.49 -8.01
CA GLY A 38 -16.79 -31.96 -6.97
C GLY A 38 -16.58 -33.00 -5.87
N ARG A 39 -15.41 -32.95 -5.22
CA ARG A 39 -15.19 -33.72 -3.97
C ARG A 39 -15.50 -32.84 -2.76
N GLU A 40 -16.34 -33.37 -1.88
CA GLU A 40 -16.67 -32.79 -0.57
C GLU A 40 -16.41 -33.87 0.50
N CYS A 41 -15.24 -33.82 1.14
CA CYS A 41 -14.74 -34.88 2.05
C CYS A 41 -14.65 -36.26 1.39
N THR A 42 -15.29 -37.27 2.00
CA THR A 42 -15.42 -38.64 1.47
C THR A 42 -16.57 -38.78 0.47
N LEU A 43 -17.35 -37.72 0.25
CA LEU A 43 -18.43 -37.71 -0.73
C LEU A 43 -17.98 -37.07 -2.06
N THR A 44 -18.48 -37.62 -3.14
CA THR A 44 -18.45 -37.01 -4.47
C THR A 44 -19.81 -36.40 -4.72
N ARG A 45 -19.85 -35.08 -4.89
CA ARG A 45 -21.04 -34.34 -5.29
C ARG A 45 -21.09 -34.22 -6.80
N SER A 46 -22.13 -34.76 -7.40
CA SER A 46 -22.43 -34.70 -8.83
C SER A 46 -23.65 -33.83 -9.07
N ILE A 47 -23.50 -32.75 -9.83
CA ILE A 47 -24.58 -31.83 -10.19
C ILE A 47 -24.95 -32.07 -11.65
N TYR A 48 -26.16 -32.55 -11.88
CA TYR A 48 -26.74 -32.78 -13.20
C TYR A 48 -27.70 -31.64 -13.55
N ARG A 49 -27.49 -31.00 -14.71
CA ARG A 49 -28.37 -29.94 -15.24
C ARG A 49 -28.93 -30.34 -16.61
N PRO A 50 -30.25 -30.36 -16.84
CA PRO A 50 -30.82 -30.76 -18.13
C PRO A 50 -30.31 -29.89 -19.30
N LYS A 51 -29.91 -30.52 -20.41
CA LYS A 51 -29.48 -29.83 -21.64
C LYS A 51 -30.71 -29.46 -22.48
N ARG A 52 -31.25 -28.24 -22.28
CA ARG A 52 -32.44 -27.63 -22.94
C ARG A 52 -33.79 -28.07 -22.35
N SER A 53 -34.83 -27.25 -22.57
CA SER A 53 -36.22 -27.39 -22.06
C SER A 53 -36.90 -28.69 -22.50
N LYS A 54 -36.49 -29.80 -21.90
CA LYS A 54 -37.17 -31.08 -22.00
C LYS A 54 -38.39 -31.01 -21.11
N ALA A 55 -39.57 -31.22 -21.70
CA ALA A 55 -40.85 -31.13 -20.99
C ALA A 55 -41.02 -32.21 -19.90
N GLU A 56 -40.21 -33.26 -19.94
CA GLU A 56 -40.29 -34.36 -18.98
C GLU A 56 -38.88 -34.86 -18.57
N VAL A 57 -38.60 -34.82 -17.27
CA VAL A 57 -37.37 -35.34 -16.64
C VAL A 57 -37.77 -36.41 -15.62
N ILE A 58 -37.13 -37.58 -15.71
CA ILE A 58 -37.33 -38.70 -14.79
C ILE A 58 -36.01 -38.98 -14.08
N ILE A 59 -36.05 -39.06 -12.76
CA ILE A 59 -34.90 -39.40 -11.91
C ILE A 59 -35.15 -40.78 -11.33
N SER A 60 -34.22 -41.69 -11.54
CA SER A 60 -34.35 -43.09 -11.14
C SER A 60 -33.08 -43.61 -10.47
N HIS A 61 -33.20 -44.70 -9.71
CA HIS A 61 -32.08 -45.48 -9.20
C HIS A 61 -32.43 -46.96 -9.24
N ARG A 62 -31.58 -47.80 -9.85
CA ARG A 62 -31.79 -49.26 -9.96
C ARG A 62 -33.14 -49.64 -10.58
N GLY A 63 -33.57 -48.89 -11.60
CA GLY A 63 -34.82 -49.14 -12.32
C GLY A 63 -36.10 -48.66 -11.62
N GLY A 64 -36.01 -48.10 -10.40
CA GLY A 64 -37.13 -47.47 -9.70
C GLY A 64 -37.16 -45.96 -9.90
N THR A 65 -38.32 -45.39 -10.22
CA THR A 65 -38.52 -43.94 -10.33
C THR A 65 -38.56 -43.30 -8.94
N LEU A 66 -37.69 -42.32 -8.71
CA LEU A 66 -37.61 -41.54 -7.46
C LEU A 66 -38.41 -40.24 -7.56
N TRP A 67 -38.30 -39.57 -8.71
CA TRP A 67 -38.98 -38.31 -8.98
C TRP A 67 -39.18 -38.13 -10.48
N SER A 68 -40.27 -37.47 -10.88
CA SER A 68 -40.51 -37.06 -12.25
C SER A 68 -41.18 -35.69 -12.27
N THR A 69 -40.92 -34.89 -13.30
CA THR A 69 -41.61 -33.62 -13.53
C THR A 69 -43.11 -33.84 -13.67
N GLY A 70 -43.93 -33.15 -12.86
CA GLY A 70 -45.37 -33.02 -13.10
C GLY A 70 -45.69 -32.09 -14.28
N GLU A 71 -46.98 -31.94 -14.64
CA GLU A 71 -47.43 -31.16 -15.81
C GLU A 71 -46.95 -29.68 -15.84
N LYS A 72 -46.56 -29.15 -14.68
CA LYS A 72 -46.12 -27.75 -14.49
C LYS A 72 -44.70 -27.62 -13.92
N ASP A 73 -44.01 -28.73 -13.70
CA ASP A 73 -42.71 -28.73 -13.04
C ASP A 73 -41.58 -28.68 -14.08
N GLU A 74 -40.62 -27.78 -13.91
CA GLU A 74 -39.39 -27.75 -14.70
C GLU A 74 -38.18 -28.11 -13.83
N CYS A 75 -37.48 -29.21 -14.14
CA CYS A 75 -36.29 -29.60 -13.40
C CYS A 75 -35.12 -28.64 -13.70
N VAL A 76 -34.55 -28.04 -12.64
CA VAL A 76 -33.47 -27.04 -12.75
C VAL A 76 -32.11 -27.69 -12.56
N ASN A 77 -31.93 -28.45 -11.49
CA ASN A 77 -30.74 -29.28 -11.26
C ASN A 77 -31.00 -30.42 -10.29
N VAL A 78 -30.18 -31.45 -10.39
CA VAL A 78 -30.18 -32.63 -9.51
C VAL A 78 -28.79 -32.79 -8.93
N GLN A 79 -28.68 -32.84 -7.60
CA GLN A 79 -27.44 -33.03 -6.89
C GLN A 79 -27.44 -34.40 -6.23
N VAL A 80 -26.42 -35.19 -6.53
CA VAL A 80 -26.23 -36.53 -5.98
C VAL A 80 -24.95 -36.53 -5.17
N PHE A 81 -25.02 -36.96 -3.92
CA PHE A 81 -23.85 -37.13 -3.08
C PHE A 81 -23.59 -38.63 -2.92
N SER A 82 -22.42 -39.06 -3.36
CA SER A 82 -22.06 -40.47 -3.42
C SER A 82 -20.80 -40.74 -2.62
N ARG A 83 -20.76 -41.84 -1.86
CA ARG A 83 -19.52 -42.40 -1.31
C ARG A 83 -18.99 -43.43 -2.30
N ASP A 84 -17.77 -43.20 -2.77
CA ASP A 84 -17.15 -43.93 -3.90
C ASP A 84 -18.03 -43.86 -5.17
N THR A 85 -18.94 -44.83 -5.33
CA THR A 85 -19.91 -44.92 -6.43
C THR A 85 -21.34 -45.14 -5.96
N SER A 86 -21.58 -45.20 -4.65
CA SER A 86 -22.91 -45.46 -4.07
C SER A 86 -23.60 -44.14 -3.74
N PRO A 87 -24.74 -43.80 -4.39
CA PRO A 87 -25.48 -42.59 -4.08
C PRO A 87 -26.16 -42.71 -2.71
N LEU A 88 -25.91 -41.74 -1.84
CA LEU A 88 -26.43 -41.69 -0.47
C LEU A 88 -27.48 -40.59 -0.28
N PHE A 89 -27.31 -39.47 -0.98
CA PHE A 89 -28.18 -38.31 -0.87
C PHE A 89 -28.56 -37.77 -2.23
N LEU A 90 -29.81 -37.29 -2.33
CA LEU A 90 -30.35 -36.72 -3.54
C LEU A 90 -31.10 -35.42 -3.19
N HIS A 91 -30.70 -34.33 -3.83
CA HIS A 91 -31.36 -33.04 -3.74
C HIS A 91 -31.77 -32.59 -5.14
N ILE A 92 -33.05 -32.30 -5.33
CA ILE A 92 -33.63 -31.92 -6.62
C ILE A 92 -34.17 -30.50 -6.48
N VAL A 93 -33.75 -29.61 -7.37
CA VAL A 93 -34.28 -28.25 -7.50
C VAL A 93 -35.15 -28.20 -8.74
N PHE A 94 -36.41 -27.79 -8.59
CA PHE A 94 -37.35 -27.67 -9.71
C PHE A 94 -38.17 -26.38 -9.58
N ALA A 95 -38.68 -25.87 -10.70
CA ALA A 95 -39.56 -24.71 -10.74
C ALA A 95 -41.01 -25.16 -10.92
N ARG A 96 -41.93 -24.63 -10.10
CA ARG A 96 -43.38 -24.84 -10.21
C ARG A 96 -44.08 -23.47 -10.15
N ASP A 97 -44.94 -23.18 -11.12
CA ASP A 97 -45.70 -21.92 -11.20
C ASP A 97 -44.83 -20.64 -10.97
N ASN A 98 -43.63 -20.60 -11.56
CA ASN A 98 -42.60 -19.55 -11.42
C ASN A 98 -41.94 -19.40 -10.03
N ALA A 99 -42.08 -20.37 -9.12
CA ALA A 99 -41.33 -20.46 -7.86
C ALA A 99 -40.37 -21.66 -7.87
N PHE A 100 -39.21 -21.54 -7.21
CA PHE A 100 -38.29 -22.66 -7.01
C PHE A 100 -38.71 -23.48 -5.78
N GLU A 101 -38.73 -24.81 -5.94
CA GLU A 101 -38.97 -25.79 -4.90
C GLU A 101 -37.82 -26.80 -4.84
N ASP A 102 -37.66 -27.42 -3.67
CA ASP A 102 -36.61 -28.38 -3.37
C ASP A 102 -37.22 -29.71 -2.89
N ALA A 103 -36.71 -30.83 -3.38
CA ALA A 103 -37.02 -32.16 -2.87
C ALA A 103 -35.74 -32.87 -2.40
N TYR A 104 -35.79 -33.42 -1.19
CA TYR A 104 -34.64 -34.04 -0.53
C TYR A 104 -34.91 -35.52 -0.25
N TYR A 105 -33.96 -36.38 -0.58
CA TYR A 105 -34.03 -37.80 -0.32
C TYR A 105 -32.72 -38.32 0.29
N VAL A 106 -32.87 -39.27 1.21
CA VAL A 106 -31.75 -39.99 1.87
C VAL A 106 -31.88 -41.47 1.55
N TYR A 107 -30.76 -42.12 1.28
CA TYR A 107 -30.67 -43.55 1.01
C TYR A 107 -30.12 -44.30 2.23
N GLY A 108 -30.99 -45.05 2.91
CA GLY A 108 -30.58 -46.06 3.89
C GLY A 108 -30.63 -47.45 3.24
N ASN A 109 -31.73 -48.18 3.44
CA ASN A 109 -32.02 -49.43 2.72
C ASN A 109 -32.90 -49.23 1.47
N LYS A 110 -33.62 -48.10 1.41
CA LYS A 110 -34.42 -47.61 0.30
C LYS A 110 -34.35 -46.07 0.31
N TRP A 111 -34.74 -45.44 -0.79
CA TRP A 111 -34.85 -43.98 -0.85
C TRP A 111 -36.08 -43.51 -0.07
N GLU A 112 -35.90 -42.55 0.82
CA GLU A 112 -36.98 -41.91 1.56
C GLU A 112 -36.90 -40.40 1.40
N MET A 113 -38.05 -39.77 1.12
CA MET A 113 -38.16 -38.32 1.04
C MET A 113 -38.13 -37.72 2.46
N CYS A 114 -37.42 -36.63 2.65
CA CYS A 114 -37.22 -36.00 3.96
C CYS A 114 -37.34 -34.46 3.86
N SER A 115 -37.39 -33.79 5.01
CA SER A 115 -37.33 -32.33 5.07
C SER A 115 -35.91 -31.82 4.85
N GLU A 116 -35.78 -30.55 4.45
CA GLU A 116 -34.48 -29.90 4.29
C GLU A 116 -33.60 -30.01 5.56
N ASN A 117 -34.20 -29.80 6.73
CA ASN A 117 -33.48 -29.90 8.00
C ASN A 117 -32.98 -31.32 8.25
N ALA A 118 -33.82 -32.34 8.05
CA ALA A 118 -33.40 -33.73 8.21
C ALA A 118 -32.31 -34.12 7.20
N PHE A 119 -32.41 -33.64 5.95
CA PHE A 119 -31.39 -33.83 4.93
C PHE A 119 -30.05 -33.22 5.35
N LYS A 120 -30.06 -31.95 5.79
CA LYS A 120 -28.86 -31.25 6.26
C LYS A 120 -28.25 -31.93 7.48
N GLU A 121 -29.07 -32.37 8.44
CA GLU A 121 -28.60 -33.07 9.63
C GLU A 121 -27.90 -34.38 9.29
N VAL A 122 -28.47 -35.21 8.41
CA VAL A 122 -27.86 -36.50 8.04
C VAL A 122 -26.64 -36.30 7.13
N LEU A 123 -26.67 -35.31 6.23
CA LEU A 123 -25.52 -34.97 5.39
C LEU A 123 -24.33 -34.46 6.23
N GLU A 124 -24.58 -33.64 7.26
CA GLU A 124 -23.56 -33.19 8.19
C GLU A 124 -23.00 -34.34 9.05
N MET A 125 -23.83 -35.31 9.45
CA MET A 125 -23.34 -36.51 10.16
C MET A 125 -22.39 -37.35 9.29
N GLU A 126 -22.67 -37.50 8.00
CA GLU A 126 -21.75 -38.21 7.08
C GLU A 126 -20.47 -37.42 6.77
N ARG A 127 -20.42 -36.12 7.12
CA ARG A 127 -19.22 -35.27 7.01
C ARG A 127 -18.34 -35.30 8.26
N ILE A 128 -18.79 -35.94 9.34
CA ILE A 128 -18.01 -36.10 10.57
C ILE A 128 -17.00 -37.24 10.37
N GLU A 129 -15.73 -36.87 10.33
CA GLU A 129 -14.62 -37.80 10.12
C GLU A 129 -13.84 -38.03 11.42
N ALA A 130 -13.29 -39.24 11.56
CA ALA A 130 -12.34 -39.58 12.61
C ALA A 130 -10.91 -39.32 12.13
N LEU A 131 -10.17 -38.47 12.86
CA LEU A 131 -8.77 -38.21 12.58
C LEU A 131 -7.91 -39.22 13.37
N ASN A 132 -7.25 -40.11 12.65
CA ASN A 132 -6.22 -40.97 13.21
C ASN A 132 -4.87 -40.25 13.18
N ILE A 133 -4.33 -39.91 14.35
CA ILE A 133 -3.04 -39.22 14.50
C ILE A 133 -1.86 -40.08 13.99
N ASP A 134 -1.95 -41.41 14.05
CA ASP A 134 -0.87 -42.30 13.60
C ASP A 134 -0.70 -42.29 12.07
N SER A 135 -1.79 -41.97 11.35
CA SER A 135 -1.82 -41.89 9.89
C SER A 135 -2.84 -40.83 9.45
N PRO A 136 -2.53 -39.54 9.64
CA PRO A 136 -3.48 -38.46 9.39
C PRO A 136 -3.82 -38.37 7.90
N ASN A 137 -5.11 -38.42 7.59
CA ASN A 137 -5.59 -38.37 6.21
C ASN A 137 -5.34 -36.95 5.63
N PRO A 138 -4.56 -36.83 4.54
CA PRO A 138 -4.20 -35.53 3.96
C PRO A 138 -5.40 -34.77 3.36
N LEU A 139 -6.56 -35.42 3.19
CA LEU A 139 -7.79 -34.75 2.76
C LEU A 139 -8.47 -33.96 3.89
N LEU A 140 -8.17 -34.30 5.15
CA LEU A 140 -8.79 -33.68 6.32
C LEU A 140 -8.08 -32.38 6.75
N GLY A 141 -6.86 -32.13 6.26
CA GLY A 141 -6.06 -30.99 6.72
C GLY A 141 -4.61 -31.02 6.25
N THR A 142 -3.82 -30.08 6.76
CA THR A 142 -2.38 -29.94 6.46
C THR A 142 -1.55 -30.40 7.64
N LEU A 143 -0.56 -31.27 7.41
CA LEU A 143 0.38 -31.76 8.41
C LEU A 143 1.78 -31.14 8.22
N GLN A 144 2.39 -30.65 9.29
CA GLN A 144 3.77 -30.16 9.35
C GLN A 144 4.56 -30.95 10.41
N ARG A 145 5.82 -31.27 10.12
CA ARG A 145 6.72 -32.05 11.00
C ARG A 145 8.07 -31.34 11.14
N ASN A 146 8.53 -31.15 12.37
CA ASN A 146 9.78 -30.46 12.69
C ASN A 146 10.63 -31.25 13.70
N GLY A 147 11.96 -31.28 13.50
CA GLY A 147 12.95 -31.76 14.48
C GLY A 147 13.50 -33.18 14.29
N ASP A 148 14.74 -33.43 14.75
CA ASP A 148 15.44 -34.72 14.62
C ASP A 148 15.27 -35.63 15.87
N PHE A 149 15.54 -35.12 17.08
CA PHE A 149 15.50 -35.91 18.34
C PHE A 149 14.16 -35.80 19.07
N VAL A 150 13.55 -34.61 19.06
CA VAL A 150 12.21 -34.35 19.56
C VAL A 150 11.38 -33.86 18.38
N LYS A 151 10.49 -34.72 17.88
CA LYS A 151 9.62 -34.45 16.74
C LYS A 151 8.38 -33.71 17.21
N GLU A 152 8.06 -32.63 16.53
CA GLU A 152 6.83 -31.89 16.72
C GLU A 152 6.00 -32.00 15.44
N GLU A 153 4.79 -32.53 15.56
CA GLU A 153 3.85 -32.68 14.47
C GLU A 153 2.65 -31.78 14.72
N THR A 154 2.35 -30.89 13.77
CA THR A 154 1.18 -30.00 13.83
C THR A 154 0.27 -30.28 12.66
N PHE A 155 -1.01 -30.53 12.96
CA PHE A 155 -2.05 -30.73 11.97
C PHE A 155 -3.09 -29.63 12.10
N ALA A 156 -3.46 -29.00 10.98
CA ALA A 156 -4.55 -28.02 10.91
C ALA A 156 -5.67 -28.57 10.02
N SER A 157 -6.91 -28.58 10.52
CA SER A 157 -8.05 -29.09 9.76
C SER A 157 -8.44 -28.17 8.60
N SER A 158 -8.98 -28.78 7.56
CA SER A 158 -9.55 -28.10 6.39
C SER A 158 -10.94 -27.57 6.71
N ASP A 159 -11.30 -26.41 6.16
CA ASP A 159 -12.66 -25.86 6.24
C ASP A 159 -13.72 -26.72 5.52
N LYS A 160 -13.26 -27.70 4.73
CA LYS A 160 -14.13 -28.58 3.93
C LYS A 160 -14.70 -29.75 4.72
N CYS A 161 -14.11 -30.14 5.85
CA CYS A 161 -14.50 -31.34 6.62
C CYS A 161 -14.57 -31.08 8.11
N ILE A 162 -15.54 -31.72 8.77
CA ILE A 162 -15.71 -31.63 10.22
C ILE A 162 -15.05 -32.85 10.84
N ILE A 163 -14.06 -32.63 11.70
CA ILE A 163 -13.43 -33.71 12.45
C ILE A 163 -14.09 -33.74 13.83
N GLY A 164 -14.95 -34.73 14.06
CA GLY A 164 -15.69 -34.88 15.32
C GLY A 164 -15.03 -35.87 16.28
N LYS A 165 -13.99 -36.59 15.85
CA LYS A 165 -13.31 -37.61 16.65
C LYS A 165 -11.82 -37.63 16.36
N VAL A 166 -11.00 -37.82 17.39
CA VAL A 166 -9.54 -37.95 17.29
C VAL A 166 -9.08 -39.24 17.97
N GLU A 167 -8.29 -40.02 17.25
CA GLU A 167 -7.80 -41.33 17.67
C GLU A 167 -6.26 -41.40 17.58
N HIS A 168 -5.67 -42.16 18.49
CA HIS A 168 -4.23 -42.48 18.49
C HIS A 168 -4.03 -43.89 19.03
N ASN A 169 -3.23 -44.70 18.35
CA ASN A 169 -3.07 -46.14 18.58
C ASN A 169 -4.40 -46.90 18.68
N GLY A 170 -5.40 -46.52 17.87
CA GLY A 170 -6.73 -47.12 17.87
C GLY A 170 -7.60 -46.81 19.09
N LYS A 171 -7.17 -45.89 19.98
CA LYS A 171 -7.96 -45.41 21.12
C LYS A 171 -8.50 -44.01 20.84
N THR A 172 -9.79 -43.78 21.13
CA THR A 172 -10.41 -42.45 21.11
C THR A 172 -9.78 -41.58 22.20
N LEU A 173 -9.16 -40.46 21.81
CA LEU A 173 -8.61 -39.46 22.73
C LEU A 173 -9.57 -38.31 22.97
N TRP A 174 -10.31 -37.94 21.93
CA TRP A 174 -11.30 -36.89 21.97
C TRP A 174 -12.45 -37.22 21.03
N GLU A 175 -13.66 -36.96 21.49
CA GLU A 175 -14.90 -37.08 20.74
C GLU A 175 -15.73 -35.85 21.09
N GLY A 176 -16.03 -35.04 20.06
CA GLY A 176 -16.76 -33.81 20.20
C GLY A 176 -18.24 -34.04 20.45
N GLU A 177 -18.86 -33.10 21.16
CA GLU A 177 -20.33 -33.06 21.27
C GLU A 177 -20.95 -32.57 19.95
N ARG A 178 -22.28 -32.66 19.82
CA ARG A 178 -22.98 -32.26 18.59
C ARG A 178 -22.67 -30.81 18.22
N GLY A 179 -22.00 -30.61 17.08
CA GLY A 179 -21.59 -29.29 16.58
C GLY A 179 -20.13 -28.93 16.88
N ASP A 180 -19.41 -29.75 17.65
CA ASP A 180 -17.98 -29.58 17.87
C ASP A 180 -17.18 -29.93 16.61
N SER A 181 -16.08 -29.23 16.40
CA SER A 181 -15.14 -29.54 15.31
C SER A 181 -13.71 -29.33 15.75
N LEU A 182 -12.83 -30.29 15.47
CA LEU A 182 -11.40 -30.11 15.67
C LEU A 182 -10.86 -29.07 14.68
N LEU A 183 -10.09 -28.12 15.19
CA LEU A 183 -9.37 -27.11 14.41
C LEU A 183 -7.92 -27.52 14.15
N SER A 184 -7.25 -28.06 15.17
CA SER A 184 -5.86 -28.50 15.03
C SER A 184 -5.42 -29.44 16.14
N TYR A 185 -4.30 -30.12 15.94
CA TYR A 185 -3.54 -30.75 17.01
C TYR A 185 -2.04 -30.46 16.91
N THR A 186 -1.37 -30.51 18.05
CA THR A 186 0.09 -30.53 18.17
C THR A 186 0.52 -31.74 18.99
N LEU A 187 1.26 -32.66 18.36
CA LEU A 187 1.82 -33.87 18.97
C LEU A 187 3.34 -33.68 19.15
N ILE A 188 3.85 -34.05 20.32
CA ILE A 188 5.29 -34.01 20.63
C ILE A 188 5.76 -35.42 20.96
N SER A 189 6.79 -35.84 20.25
CA SER A 189 7.40 -37.16 20.38
C SER A 189 8.90 -37.06 20.64
N GLU A 190 9.44 -37.87 21.53
CA GLU A 190 10.90 -38.01 21.75
C GLU A 190 11.32 -39.43 21.37
N ASN A 191 12.36 -39.57 20.54
CA ASN A 191 12.80 -40.86 20.00
C ASN A 191 11.64 -41.69 19.41
N ASP A 192 10.79 -41.03 18.60
CA ASP A 192 9.60 -41.62 17.96
C ASP A 192 8.49 -42.12 18.89
N LYS A 193 8.51 -41.74 20.18
CA LYS A 193 7.43 -42.03 21.14
C LYS A 193 6.66 -40.76 21.48
N ALA A 194 5.34 -40.77 21.31
CA ALA A 194 4.46 -39.67 21.70
C ALA A 194 4.51 -39.42 23.23
N ILE A 195 4.57 -38.15 23.64
CA ILE A 195 4.67 -37.74 25.05
C ILE A 195 3.70 -36.63 25.42
N LEU A 196 3.39 -35.69 24.51
CA LEU A 196 2.38 -34.66 24.73
C LEU A 196 1.48 -34.51 23.52
N LEU A 197 0.22 -34.18 23.79
CA LEU A 197 -0.75 -33.83 22.77
C LEU A 197 -1.55 -32.63 23.23
N HIS A 198 -1.70 -31.65 22.33
CA HIS A 198 -2.61 -30.52 22.49
C HIS A 198 -3.62 -30.55 21.34
N LEU A 199 -4.90 -30.55 21.67
CA LEU A 199 -6.02 -30.51 20.72
C LEU A 199 -6.72 -29.17 20.84
N VAL A 200 -6.98 -28.50 19.71
CA VAL A 200 -7.79 -27.29 19.65
C VAL A 200 -9.07 -27.61 18.88
N TYR A 201 -10.21 -27.33 19.50
CA TYR A 201 -11.53 -27.57 18.90
C TYR A 201 -12.44 -26.36 19.09
N LYS A 202 -13.46 -26.28 18.24
CA LYS A 202 -14.48 -25.25 18.24
C LYS A 202 -15.78 -25.83 18.81
N ARG A 203 -16.41 -25.11 19.75
CA ARG A 203 -17.73 -25.38 20.32
C ARG A 203 -18.47 -24.06 20.48
N ASP A 204 -19.70 -23.95 19.99
CA ASP A 204 -20.53 -22.73 20.06
C ASP A 204 -19.79 -21.45 19.61
N ASP A 205 -19.10 -21.52 18.47
CA ASP A 205 -18.27 -20.44 17.92
C ASP A 205 -17.08 -19.98 18.78
N LYS A 206 -16.75 -20.71 19.85
CA LYS A 206 -15.58 -20.48 20.71
C LYS A 206 -14.55 -21.59 20.58
N GLN A 207 -13.29 -21.25 20.76
CA GLN A 207 -12.17 -22.19 20.72
C GLN A 207 -11.83 -22.68 22.12
N TYR A 208 -11.52 -23.97 22.22
CA TYR A 208 -11.13 -24.64 23.44
C TYR A 208 -9.89 -25.51 23.20
N GLY A 209 -9.08 -25.70 24.24
CA GLY A 209 -7.89 -26.53 24.22
C GLY A 209 -8.02 -27.71 25.18
N SER A 210 -7.67 -28.91 24.72
CA SER A 210 -7.50 -30.09 25.57
C SER A 210 -6.04 -30.53 25.53
N TYR A 211 -5.48 -30.81 26.71
CA TYR A 211 -4.06 -31.08 26.87
C TYR A 211 -3.86 -32.48 27.47
N TYR A 212 -2.89 -33.22 26.94
CA TYR A 212 -2.64 -34.59 27.36
C TYR A 212 -1.14 -34.89 27.48
N HIS A 213 -0.82 -35.80 28.41
CA HIS A 213 0.50 -36.38 28.59
C HIS A 213 0.46 -37.90 28.49
N TYR A 214 1.44 -38.47 27.80
CA TYR A 214 1.55 -39.91 27.64
C TYR A 214 2.58 -40.49 28.62
N SER A 215 2.10 -41.32 29.54
CA SER A 215 2.94 -42.05 30.51
C SER A 215 2.53 -43.53 30.57
N GLY A 216 2.37 -44.16 29.40
CA GLY A 216 1.84 -45.52 29.24
C GLY A 216 0.35 -45.57 28.88
N ASP A 217 -0.40 -44.53 29.23
CA ASP A 217 -1.70 -44.16 28.68
C ASP A 217 -1.79 -42.62 28.62
N TRP A 218 -2.78 -42.09 27.89
CA TRP A 218 -3.02 -40.66 27.81
C TRP A 218 -3.75 -40.15 29.06
N ILE A 219 -3.12 -39.21 29.76
CA ILE A 219 -3.64 -38.54 30.95
C ILE A 219 -3.96 -37.09 30.59
N THR A 220 -5.14 -36.60 30.96
CA THR A 220 -5.52 -35.20 30.74
C THR A 220 -4.76 -34.29 31.69
N TYR A 221 -4.18 -33.24 31.14
CA TYR A 221 -3.50 -32.17 31.86
C TYR A 221 -4.34 -30.89 31.84
N THR A 222 -4.20 -30.08 32.88
CA THR A 222 -4.56 -28.66 32.80
C THR A 222 -3.58 -27.94 31.86
N GLU A 223 -3.97 -26.77 31.36
CA GLU A 223 -3.08 -25.93 30.55
C GLU A 223 -1.76 -25.61 31.28
N GLY A 224 -1.83 -25.35 32.59
CA GLY A 224 -0.66 -25.07 33.42
C GLY A 224 0.28 -26.28 33.52
N GLU A 225 -0.26 -27.48 33.77
CA GLU A 225 0.54 -28.71 33.84
C GLU A 225 1.14 -29.08 32.48
N TYR A 226 0.39 -28.89 31.39
CA TYR A 226 0.90 -29.06 30.04
C TYR A 226 2.03 -28.10 29.74
N ARG A 227 1.87 -26.82 30.09
CA ARG A 227 2.89 -25.81 29.91
C ARG A 227 4.13 -26.11 30.75
N ASP A 228 3.96 -26.49 32.01
CA ASP A 228 5.07 -26.90 32.88
C ASP A 228 5.79 -28.15 32.37
N ALA A 229 5.05 -29.15 31.88
CA ALA A 229 5.63 -30.37 31.34
C ALA A 229 6.27 -30.14 29.97
N PHE A 230 5.72 -29.26 29.13
CA PHE A 230 6.35 -28.76 27.92
C PHE A 230 7.64 -28.01 28.27
N ASP A 231 7.59 -27.18 29.33
CA ASP A 231 8.66 -26.29 29.71
C ASP A 231 9.84 -26.97 30.45
N LYS A 232 9.59 -28.10 31.10
CA LYS A 232 10.61 -28.91 31.80
C LYS A 232 11.44 -29.79 30.88
N ARG A 233 11.08 -29.90 29.60
CA ARG A 233 11.85 -30.72 28.64
C ARG A 233 13.11 -30.01 28.22
N GLU A 234 14.08 -30.78 27.74
CA GLU A 234 15.38 -30.30 27.24
C GLU A 234 15.29 -29.20 26.16
N LYS A 235 14.09 -28.91 25.65
CA LYS A 235 13.80 -27.77 24.79
C LYS A 235 14.00 -26.39 25.45
N ASN A 236 14.05 -26.27 26.78
CA ASN A 236 14.17 -24.98 27.50
C ASN A 236 15.53 -24.70 28.15
N ILE A 237 16.54 -25.53 27.84
CA ILE A 237 17.93 -25.30 28.24
C ILE A 237 18.65 -24.67 27.05
N LEU A 238 19.17 -23.46 27.24
CA LEU A 238 20.02 -22.82 26.25
C LEU A 238 21.47 -23.25 26.51
N ASP A 239 22.09 -24.00 25.59
CA ASP A 239 23.55 -24.15 25.55
C ASP A 239 24.13 -23.06 24.64
N ILE A 240 25.05 -22.24 25.15
CA ILE A 240 25.61 -21.11 24.40
C ILE A 240 26.48 -21.54 23.21
N ASN A 241 26.99 -22.78 23.19
CA ASN A 241 27.79 -23.30 22.07
C ASN A 241 26.92 -23.93 20.97
N PHE A 242 25.75 -24.43 21.36
CA PHE A 242 24.78 -25.05 20.47
C PHE A 242 23.39 -24.45 20.69
N PRO A 243 23.22 -23.14 20.42
CA PRO A 243 21.96 -22.47 20.71
C PRO A 243 20.85 -23.00 19.81
N ASN A 244 19.80 -23.53 20.43
CA ASN A 244 18.62 -24.03 19.74
C ASN A 244 17.88 -22.85 19.08
N SER A 245 17.73 -22.87 17.75
CA SER A 245 17.08 -21.80 16.99
C SER A 245 15.59 -21.63 17.30
N LEU A 246 14.95 -22.62 17.94
CA LEU A 246 13.57 -22.49 18.43
C LEU A 246 13.47 -21.57 19.65
N LEU A 247 14.51 -21.57 20.50
CA LEU A 247 14.55 -20.83 21.75
C LEU A 247 14.76 -19.33 21.57
N GLY A 248 15.23 -18.90 20.40
CA GLY A 248 15.58 -17.52 20.17
C GLY A 248 16.52 -17.32 18.99
N ASN A 249 16.87 -16.05 18.75
CA ASN A 249 17.73 -15.66 17.65
C ASN A 249 19.12 -15.28 18.16
N LEU A 250 20.16 -15.89 17.58
CA LEU A 250 21.56 -15.52 17.80
C LEU A 250 22.04 -14.58 16.70
N THR A 251 22.47 -13.38 17.06
CA THR A 251 23.11 -12.43 16.15
C THR A 251 24.56 -12.24 16.57
N LYS A 252 25.52 -12.54 15.67
CA LYS A 252 26.95 -12.26 15.87
C LYS A 252 27.31 -10.90 15.25
N TYR A 253 28.20 -10.16 15.89
CA TYR A 253 28.65 -8.85 15.43
C TYR A 253 30.15 -8.64 15.73
N GLY A 254 30.77 -7.78 14.92
CA GLY A 254 32.23 -7.62 14.85
C GLY A 254 32.82 -8.41 13.68
N ASP A 255 33.94 -7.91 13.12
CA ASP A 255 34.75 -8.61 12.11
C ASP A 255 36.22 -8.57 12.59
N PRO A 256 36.77 -9.67 13.15
CA PRO A 256 36.11 -10.96 13.35
C PRO A 256 35.06 -10.85 14.47
N ALA A 257 34.07 -11.76 14.49
CA ALA A 257 32.98 -11.71 15.46
C ALA A 257 33.50 -11.82 16.90
N TYR A 258 33.55 -10.68 17.61
CA TYR A 258 33.95 -10.58 19.01
C TYR A 258 32.74 -10.49 19.95
N GLY A 259 31.53 -10.36 19.41
CA GLY A 259 30.29 -10.27 20.18
C GLY A 259 29.17 -11.12 19.58
N ALA A 260 28.30 -11.63 20.43
CA ALA A 260 27.04 -12.24 20.04
C ALA A 260 25.93 -11.83 21.00
N ILE A 261 24.69 -11.70 20.49
CA ILE A 261 23.51 -11.50 21.32
C ILE A 261 22.52 -12.61 20.98
N PHE A 262 22.05 -13.30 22.00
CA PHE A 262 20.96 -14.25 21.89
C PHE A 262 19.71 -13.64 22.53
N ILE A 263 18.63 -13.49 21.76
CA ILE A 263 17.35 -12.97 22.26
C ILE A 263 16.34 -14.11 22.29
N SER A 264 15.70 -14.34 23.44
CA SER A 264 14.73 -15.42 23.55
C SER A 264 13.47 -15.15 22.73
N ASN A 265 12.90 -16.23 22.20
CA ASN A 265 11.58 -16.24 21.60
C ASN A 265 10.51 -16.15 22.71
N ASP A 266 9.55 -15.25 22.57
CA ASP A 266 8.49 -15.00 23.55
C ASP A 266 7.57 -16.20 23.77
N LYS A 267 7.60 -17.18 22.86
CA LYS A 267 6.85 -18.44 22.95
C LYS A 267 7.52 -19.51 23.81
N PHE A 268 8.78 -19.35 24.21
CA PHE A 268 9.54 -20.36 24.95
C PHE A 268 10.18 -19.78 26.22
N ARG A 269 10.07 -20.50 27.33
CA ARG A 269 10.63 -20.08 28.61
C ARG A 269 11.97 -20.76 28.86
N ILE A 270 13.08 -20.07 28.60
CA ILE A 270 14.41 -20.60 28.93
C ILE A 270 14.60 -20.58 30.46
N THR A 271 14.80 -21.76 31.03
CA THR A 271 14.91 -21.97 32.48
C THR A 271 16.33 -22.28 32.94
N LYS A 272 17.24 -22.58 32.00
CA LYS A 272 18.63 -22.91 32.32
C LYS A 272 19.56 -22.48 31.19
N LEU A 273 20.73 -21.95 31.57
CA LEU A 273 21.79 -21.56 30.65
C LEU A 273 23.05 -22.38 30.93
N ARG A 274 23.62 -22.99 29.88
CA ARG A 274 24.80 -23.84 29.96
C ARG A 274 25.87 -23.46 28.94
N ASP A 275 27.10 -23.86 29.24
CA ASP A 275 28.25 -23.90 28.33
C ASP A 275 28.81 -25.32 28.35
N ASN A 276 28.59 -26.10 27.28
CA ASN A 276 29.10 -27.46 27.12
C ASN A 276 28.79 -28.35 28.34
N GLY A 277 27.55 -28.27 28.84
CA GLY A 277 27.09 -29.03 30.00
C GLY A 277 27.36 -28.38 31.37
N ILE A 278 28.23 -27.36 31.46
CA ILE A 278 28.44 -26.60 32.70
C ILE A 278 27.27 -25.62 32.87
N THR A 279 26.63 -25.63 34.04
CA THR A 279 25.51 -24.72 34.32
C THR A 279 26.03 -23.36 34.76
N ILE A 280 25.68 -22.32 33.99
CA ILE A 280 26.04 -20.91 34.27
C ILE A 280 24.95 -20.27 35.12
N TRP A 281 23.68 -20.52 34.74
CA TRP A 281 22.51 -19.97 35.41
C TRP A 281 21.34 -20.94 35.35
N GLU A 282 20.50 -20.89 36.38
CA GLU A 282 19.26 -21.66 36.50
C GLU A 282 18.19 -20.78 37.13
N ALA A 283 17.02 -20.75 36.51
CA ALA A 283 15.92 -19.87 36.87
C ALA A 283 15.39 -20.17 38.27
N LYS A 284 15.20 -19.12 39.07
CA LYS A 284 14.42 -19.20 40.31
C LYS A 284 12.92 -19.14 40.02
N GLU A 285 12.10 -19.39 41.03
CA GLU A 285 10.64 -19.41 40.87
C GLU A 285 10.12 -18.12 40.22
N ARG A 286 9.41 -18.24 39.10
CA ARG A 286 8.89 -17.15 38.23
C ARG A 286 9.92 -16.28 37.50
N GLU A 287 11.21 -16.59 37.60
CA GLU A 287 12.24 -15.94 36.81
C GLU A 287 12.23 -16.45 35.36
N CYS A 288 12.45 -15.57 34.39
CA CYS A 288 12.54 -15.90 32.97
C CYS A 288 13.75 -15.22 32.35
N PHE A 289 14.51 -15.95 31.53
CA PHE A 289 15.55 -15.41 30.66
C PHE A 289 14.92 -14.49 29.59
N ILE A 290 15.60 -13.39 29.25
CA ILE A 290 15.18 -12.45 28.19
C ILE A 290 16.21 -12.41 27.05
N TYR A 291 17.47 -12.12 27.37
CA TYR A 291 18.55 -12.18 26.39
C TYR A 291 19.90 -12.40 27.07
N SER A 292 20.88 -12.82 26.29
CA SER A 292 22.29 -12.83 26.69
C SER A 292 23.14 -12.06 25.69
N LYS A 293 24.15 -11.36 26.21
CA LYS A 293 25.20 -10.70 25.42
C LYS A 293 26.52 -11.37 25.75
N GLN A 294 27.11 -11.98 24.74
CA GLN A 294 28.30 -12.82 24.80
C GLN A 294 29.46 -12.08 24.15
N PHE A 295 30.64 -12.13 24.77
CA PHE A 295 31.89 -11.67 24.17
C PHE A 295 32.79 -12.87 23.91
N LEU A 296 33.36 -12.91 22.70
CA LEU A 296 34.08 -14.07 22.19
C LEU A 296 35.55 -13.78 22.05
N GLU A 297 36.41 -14.66 22.56
CA GLU A 297 37.84 -14.69 22.25
C GLU A 297 38.17 -15.90 21.37
N ASN A 298 38.70 -15.67 20.16
CA ASN A 298 38.97 -16.72 19.16
C ASN A 298 37.75 -17.65 18.93
N GLY A 299 36.54 -17.09 18.93
CA GLY A 299 35.29 -17.84 18.69
C GLY A 299 34.70 -18.58 19.90
N LYS A 300 35.31 -18.49 21.09
CA LYS A 300 34.78 -19.05 22.34
C LYS A 300 34.27 -17.93 23.25
N VAL A 301 33.13 -18.13 23.91
CA VAL A 301 32.57 -17.13 24.83
C VAL A 301 33.44 -17.06 26.09
N THR A 302 33.88 -15.86 26.47
CA THR A 302 34.70 -15.61 27.66
C THR A 302 34.02 -14.68 28.67
N LEU A 303 33.15 -13.79 28.20
CA LEU A 303 32.32 -12.94 29.07
C LEU A 303 30.85 -13.05 28.65
N LEU A 304 29.96 -13.02 29.64
CA LEU A 304 28.52 -13.16 29.44
C LEU A 304 27.77 -12.17 30.32
N GLN A 305 26.96 -11.31 29.70
CA GLN A 305 25.88 -10.60 30.38
C GLN A 305 24.58 -11.38 30.17
N LEU A 306 23.90 -11.67 31.26
CA LEU A 306 22.60 -12.34 31.29
C LEU A 306 21.54 -11.34 31.76
N VAL A 307 20.44 -11.22 31.02
CA VAL A 307 19.29 -10.41 31.43
C VAL A 307 18.07 -11.30 31.58
N THR A 308 17.45 -11.23 32.75
CA THR A 308 16.24 -11.95 33.13
C THR A 308 15.15 -10.97 33.56
N THR A 309 13.96 -11.48 33.86
CA THR A 309 12.89 -10.69 34.48
C THR A 309 13.22 -10.22 35.90
N SER A 310 14.22 -10.82 36.56
CA SER A 310 14.62 -10.47 37.93
C SER A 310 15.75 -9.42 37.96
N GLY A 311 16.53 -9.28 36.88
CA GLY A 311 17.62 -8.32 36.80
C GLY A 311 18.67 -8.67 35.73
N GLU A 312 19.85 -8.06 35.88
CA GLU A 312 21.04 -8.36 35.07
C GLU A 312 22.14 -8.98 35.93
N ASP A 313 22.74 -10.07 35.45
CA ASP A 313 23.91 -10.73 36.03
C ASP A 313 25.05 -10.77 34.99
N PHE A 314 26.29 -10.78 35.48
CA PHE A 314 27.50 -10.75 34.64
C PHE A 314 28.43 -11.89 35.04
N TYR A 315 29.01 -12.56 34.06
CA TYR A 315 29.87 -13.71 34.27
C TYR A 315 31.13 -13.65 33.42
N GLU A 316 32.22 -14.22 33.95
CA GLU A 316 33.49 -14.43 33.28
C GLU A 316 33.87 -15.91 33.34
N LEU A 317 34.41 -16.43 32.24
CA LEU A 317 34.95 -17.78 32.16
C LEU A 317 36.42 -17.76 32.58
N SER A 318 36.72 -18.31 33.76
CA SER A 318 38.06 -18.41 34.33
C SER A 318 38.37 -19.87 34.68
N ASP A 319 39.50 -20.38 34.18
CA ASP A 319 39.95 -21.78 34.39
C ASP A 319 38.91 -22.88 34.06
N GLY A 320 38.07 -22.62 33.05
CA GLY A 320 37.02 -23.56 32.62
C GLY A 320 35.75 -23.54 33.48
N THR A 321 35.66 -22.62 34.44
CA THR A 321 34.47 -22.41 35.27
C THR A 321 33.93 -20.99 35.13
N TRP A 322 32.61 -20.86 35.15
CA TRP A 322 31.94 -19.57 35.08
C TRP A 322 31.83 -18.95 36.47
N GLU A 323 32.39 -17.77 36.64
CA GLU A 323 32.33 -17.00 37.87
C GLU A 323 31.48 -15.74 37.67
N ARG A 324 30.68 -15.38 38.69
CA ARG A 324 29.87 -14.16 38.64
C ARG A 324 30.72 -12.95 39.02
N ILE A 325 30.73 -11.95 38.15
CA ILE A 325 31.49 -10.70 38.31
C ILE A 325 30.56 -9.49 38.44
N THR A 326 31.11 -8.34 38.80
CA THR A 326 30.36 -7.08 38.85
C THR A 326 30.22 -6.45 37.46
N LYS A 327 29.22 -5.60 37.28
CA LYS A 327 29.03 -4.81 36.05
C LYS A 327 30.28 -4.02 35.63
N LYS A 328 30.98 -3.43 36.61
CA LYS A 328 32.17 -2.62 36.37
C LYS A 328 33.35 -3.46 35.87
N GLU A 329 33.52 -4.67 36.42
CA GLU A 329 34.52 -5.63 35.93
C GLU A 329 34.17 -6.08 34.52
N PHE A 330 32.90 -6.42 34.28
CA PHE A 330 32.43 -6.83 32.95
C PHE A 330 32.65 -5.75 31.87
N GLU A 331 32.32 -4.49 32.17
CA GLU A 331 32.54 -3.38 31.24
C GLU A 331 34.02 -3.23 30.88
N ARG A 332 34.89 -3.20 31.91
CA ARG A 332 36.35 -3.13 31.75
C ARG A 332 36.89 -4.28 30.89
N ASP A 333 36.52 -5.51 31.22
CA ASP A 333 37.09 -6.70 30.60
C ASP A 333 36.54 -6.91 29.18
N SER A 334 35.29 -6.49 28.92
CA SER A 334 34.73 -6.47 27.57
C SER A 334 35.42 -5.46 26.65
N ASP A 335 35.85 -4.30 27.17
CA ASP A 335 36.58 -3.30 26.39
C ASP A 335 38.02 -3.72 26.13
N ILE A 336 38.68 -4.36 27.11
CA ILE A 336 39.99 -4.98 26.93
C ILE A 336 39.94 -6.06 25.85
N LEU A 337 38.91 -6.92 25.86
CA LEU A 337 38.77 -8.00 24.88
C LEU A 337 38.53 -7.47 23.47
N LYS A 338 37.63 -6.48 23.30
CA LYS A 338 37.41 -5.80 22.01
C LYS A 338 38.71 -5.20 21.48
N ALA A 339 39.43 -4.46 22.33
CA ALA A 339 40.71 -3.87 21.96
C ALA A 339 41.71 -4.97 21.55
N LYS A 340 41.85 -6.05 22.31
CA LYS A 340 42.75 -7.18 22.04
C LYS A 340 42.46 -7.86 20.70
N ILE A 341 41.20 -8.11 20.36
CA ILE A 341 40.80 -8.77 19.11
C ILE A 341 41.01 -7.85 17.91
N LEU A 342 40.64 -6.57 18.04
CA LEU A 342 40.93 -5.54 17.04
C LEU A 342 42.45 -5.36 16.83
N TYR A 343 43.27 -5.55 17.87
CA TYR A 343 44.72 -5.44 17.81
C TYR A 343 45.41 -6.71 17.25
N LYS A 344 44.82 -7.90 17.42
CA LYS A 344 45.41 -9.20 17.04
C LYS A 344 45.25 -9.50 15.53
N GLU A 345 44.21 -9.01 14.86
CA GLU A 345 44.08 -9.08 13.39
C GLU A 345 44.79 -7.95 12.64
N ALA A 346 45.07 -6.82 13.30
CA ALA A 346 45.69 -5.65 12.68
C ALA A 346 47.13 -5.87 12.17
N TYR A 347 47.77 -7.00 12.49
CA TYR A 347 49.22 -7.18 12.27
C TYR A 347 49.67 -8.22 11.25
N THR A 348 48.77 -8.94 10.54
CA THR A 348 49.24 -9.99 9.61
C THR A 348 48.68 -10.00 8.19
N SER A 349 47.64 -9.23 7.81
CA SER A 349 47.12 -9.26 6.42
C SER A 349 46.28 -8.02 5.99
N VAL A 350 46.60 -6.82 6.48
CA VAL A 350 45.84 -5.59 6.17
C VAL A 350 46.75 -4.42 5.79
N ILE A 351 46.25 -3.49 4.95
CA ILE A 351 46.89 -2.18 4.72
C ILE A 351 46.13 -1.16 5.55
N ASP A 352 46.75 -0.61 6.59
CA ASP A 352 46.23 0.59 7.28
C ASP A 352 46.99 1.82 6.76
N ILE A 353 46.31 2.68 6.01
CA ILE A 353 46.93 3.85 5.37
C ILE A 353 47.36 4.93 6.36
N SER A 354 46.99 4.82 7.65
CA SER A 354 47.46 5.69 8.72
C SER A 354 48.83 5.27 9.28
N VAL A 355 49.30 4.06 8.95
CA VAL A 355 50.57 3.49 9.42
C VAL A 355 51.55 3.44 8.26
N LEU A 356 52.68 4.13 8.37
CA LEU A 356 53.67 4.20 7.29
C LEU A 356 54.72 3.09 7.36
N GLU A 357 54.95 2.52 8.54
CA GLU A 357 55.94 1.46 8.77
C GLU A 357 55.21 0.16 9.12
N ASN A 358 55.26 -0.82 8.21
CA ASN A 358 54.64 -2.13 8.42
C ASN A 358 55.41 -3.22 7.67
N THR A 359 55.36 -4.46 8.16
CA THR A 359 55.99 -5.60 7.50
C THR A 359 55.14 -6.18 6.36
N ALA A 360 53.82 -6.00 6.40
CA ALA A 360 52.87 -6.53 5.41
C ALA A 360 52.79 -5.70 4.12
N TYR A 361 53.25 -4.45 4.11
CA TYR A 361 53.25 -3.58 2.93
C TYR A 361 54.35 -2.53 3.02
N LYS A 362 54.75 -1.99 1.86
CA LYS A 362 55.70 -0.89 1.76
C LYS A 362 54.96 0.41 1.44
N ALA A 363 55.12 1.44 2.28
CA ALA A 363 54.69 2.79 1.99
C ALA A 363 55.81 3.56 1.26
N VAL A 364 55.49 4.23 0.15
CA VAL A 364 56.44 4.99 -0.66
C VAL A 364 55.85 6.36 -0.98
N GLU A 365 56.54 7.42 -0.58
CA GLU A 365 56.18 8.77 -0.99
C GLU A 365 56.37 8.94 -2.49
N HIS A 366 55.38 9.55 -3.13
CA HIS A 366 55.35 9.80 -4.56
C HIS A 366 54.76 11.18 -4.85
N LYS A 367 54.91 11.67 -6.08
CA LYS A 367 54.17 12.81 -6.61
C LYS A 367 53.51 12.46 -7.93
N TYR A 368 52.21 12.70 -8.07
CA TYR A 368 51.50 12.49 -9.34
C TYR A 368 50.97 13.83 -9.83
N LEU A 369 51.42 14.27 -11.01
CA LEU A 369 51.07 15.57 -11.60
C LEU A 369 51.28 16.76 -10.64
N GLY A 370 52.25 16.67 -9.73
CA GLY A 370 52.53 17.71 -8.72
C GLY A 370 51.74 17.60 -7.42
N VAL A 371 50.77 16.68 -7.32
CA VAL A 371 50.04 16.38 -6.08
C VAL A 371 50.85 15.38 -5.24
N PRO A 372 51.15 15.68 -3.96
CA PRO A 372 51.77 14.71 -3.05
C PRO A 372 50.90 13.45 -2.90
N ALA A 373 51.51 12.28 -3.01
CA ALA A 373 50.83 11.00 -2.88
C ALA A 373 51.67 9.99 -2.10
N ILE A 374 51.03 8.98 -1.52
CA ILE A 374 51.70 7.84 -0.88
C ILE A 374 51.18 6.56 -1.51
N TRP A 375 52.08 5.70 -1.96
CA TRP A 375 51.78 4.36 -2.46
C TRP A 375 51.96 3.34 -1.37
N PHE A 376 50.94 2.52 -1.15
CA PHE A 376 51.01 1.33 -0.31
C PHE A 376 50.99 0.12 -1.24
N ILE A 377 52.11 -0.61 -1.24
CA ILE A 377 52.32 -1.79 -2.08
C ILE A 377 52.35 -3.00 -1.15
N SER A 378 51.38 -3.89 -1.28
CA SER A 378 51.27 -5.07 -0.42
C SER A 378 52.41 -6.06 -0.68
N ASN A 379 53.02 -6.58 0.39
CA ASN A 379 53.99 -7.67 0.34
C ASN A 379 53.30 -9.04 0.47
N THR A 380 52.04 -9.08 0.89
CA THR A 380 51.22 -10.28 1.08
C THR A 380 49.92 -10.19 0.26
N ASN A 381 49.09 -11.24 0.28
CA ASN A 381 47.80 -11.26 -0.41
C ASN A 381 46.73 -10.49 0.40
N THR A 382 46.95 -9.19 0.60
CA THR A 382 46.09 -8.30 1.40
C THR A 382 44.82 -7.92 0.65
N ARG A 383 43.69 -7.90 1.35
CA ARG A 383 42.37 -7.56 0.78
C ARG A 383 41.62 -6.48 1.54
N LEU A 384 42.10 -6.10 2.72
CA LEU A 384 41.43 -5.13 3.58
C LEU A 384 42.27 -3.85 3.66
N ILE A 385 41.61 -2.73 3.40
CA ILE A 385 42.21 -1.39 3.47
C ILE A 385 41.52 -0.64 4.61
N TYR A 386 42.31 -0.19 5.57
CA TYR A 386 41.91 0.53 6.77
C TYR A 386 42.50 1.94 6.79
N ASP A 387 41.88 2.83 7.56
CA ASP A 387 42.45 4.10 8.00
C ASP A 387 42.19 4.27 9.50
N SER A 388 43.25 4.30 10.29
CA SER A 388 43.19 4.47 11.74
C SER A 388 42.30 3.42 12.41
N GLY A 389 42.39 2.16 11.96
CA GLY A 389 41.56 1.06 12.46
C GLY A 389 40.12 1.01 11.93
N HIS A 390 39.70 1.92 11.04
CA HIS A 390 38.39 1.85 10.37
C HIS A 390 38.49 1.27 8.95
N LEU A 391 37.69 0.23 8.65
CA LEU A 391 37.67 -0.40 7.33
C LEU A 391 37.13 0.59 6.29
N ILE A 392 37.92 0.86 5.25
CA ILE A 392 37.55 1.69 4.10
C ILE A 392 36.98 0.81 2.99
N TYR A 393 37.70 -0.25 2.65
CA TYR A 393 37.37 -1.08 1.49
C TYR A 393 37.87 -2.52 1.64
N LYS A 394 37.07 -3.45 1.10
CA LYS A 394 37.37 -4.88 1.02
C LYS A 394 37.40 -5.31 -0.44
N VAL A 395 38.58 -5.71 -0.90
CA VAL A 395 38.79 -6.27 -2.24
C VAL A 395 38.15 -7.66 -2.32
N CYS A 396 37.45 -7.94 -3.43
CA CYS A 396 36.76 -9.21 -3.66
C CYS A 396 37.72 -10.42 -3.57
N PRO A 397 37.29 -11.61 -3.09
CA PRO A 397 38.17 -12.76 -2.89
C PRO A 397 38.92 -13.26 -4.12
N ASP A 398 38.40 -13.04 -5.32
CA ASP A 398 39.04 -13.51 -6.56
C ASP A 398 39.93 -12.43 -7.21
N CYS A 399 40.06 -11.28 -6.57
CA CYS A 399 40.84 -10.15 -7.04
C CYS A 399 42.22 -10.09 -6.38
N LYS A 400 43.22 -9.65 -7.15
CA LYS A 400 44.57 -9.35 -6.65
C LYS A 400 44.70 -7.84 -6.42
N LEU A 401 44.98 -7.42 -5.19
CA LEU A 401 45.29 -6.01 -4.91
C LEU A 401 46.66 -5.66 -5.50
N ASN A 402 46.70 -4.65 -6.36
CA ASN A 402 47.93 -4.20 -7.01
C ASN A 402 48.60 -3.08 -6.19
N LYS A 403 47.83 -2.03 -5.87
CA LYS A 403 48.33 -0.84 -5.20
C LYS A 403 47.21 -0.04 -4.57
N VAL A 404 47.49 0.57 -3.42
CA VAL A 404 46.63 1.59 -2.81
C VAL A 404 47.38 2.93 -2.85
N THR A 405 46.74 3.98 -3.36
CA THR A 405 47.35 5.32 -3.48
C THR A 405 46.52 6.35 -2.73
N VAL A 406 47.15 7.06 -1.80
CA VAL A 406 46.54 8.21 -1.09
C VAL A 406 47.10 9.50 -1.67
N TYR A 407 46.25 10.35 -2.24
CA TYR A 407 46.62 11.68 -2.72
C TYR A 407 46.25 12.74 -1.68
N ARG A 408 47.19 13.64 -1.38
CA ARG A 408 46.98 14.77 -0.47
C ARG A 408 46.77 16.05 -1.28
N THR A 409 45.52 16.47 -1.38
CA THR A 409 45.18 17.79 -1.94
C THR A 409 45.16 18.85 -0.83
N LYS A 410 44.99 20.14 -1.17
CA LYS A 410 44.84 21.21 -0.18
C LYS A 410 43.53 21.12 0.63
N GLN A 411 42.50 20.47 0.08
CA GLN A 411 41.13 20.51 0.63
C GLN A 411 40.67 19.15 1.17
N SER A 412 41.20 18.04 0.63
CA SER A 412 40.77 16.68 0.96
C SER A 412 41.86 15.64 0.69
N LEU A 413 41.70 14.46 1.29
CA LEU A 413 42.44 13.26 0.89
C LEU A 413 41.63 12.49 -0.15
N LEU A 414 42.29 11.99 -1.18
CA LEU A 414 41.71 11.07 -2.15
C LEU A 414 42.39 9.72 -2.03
N LEU A 415 41.65 8.64 -2.29
CA LEU A 415 42.15 7.27 -2.27
C LEU A 415 41.82 6.60 -3.60
N ASP A 416 42.80 5.92 -4.18
CA ASP A 416 42.67 5.06 -5.35
C ASP A 416 43.14 3.66 -4.97
N ILE A 417 42.24 2.68 -5.11
CA ILE A 417 42.51 1.27 -4.83
C ILE A 417 42.49 0.53 -6.17
N ASN A 418 43.68 0.11 -6.61
CA ASN A 418 43.88 -0.60 -7.85
C ASN A 418 43.98 -2.11 -7.59
N TYR A 419 43.13 -2.89 -8.25
CA TYR A 419 43.11 -4.36 -8.17
C TYR A 419 42.82 -5.00 -9.53
N THR A 420 43.29 -6.23 -9.72
CA THR A 420 43.06 -7.03 -10.94
C THR A 420 42.01 -8.11 -10.68
N GLU A 421 41.01 -8.20 -11.55
CA GLU A 421 39.98 -9.23 -11.60
C GLU A 421 40.00 -9.87 -12.98
N VAL A 422 40.28 -11.19 -13.09
CA VAL A 422 40.29 -11.93 -14.36
C VAL A 422 41.04 -11.17 -15.48
N ASP A 423 42.30 -10.81 -15.19
CA ASP A 423 43.21 -10.06 -16.08
C ASP A 423 42.77 -8.63 -16.47
N LYS A 424 41.73 -8.07 -15.83
CA LYS A 424 41.32 -6.67 -15.98
C LYS A 424 41.71 -5.84 -14.76
N GLU A 425 42.38 -4.72 -15.01
CA GLU A 425 42.71 -3.73 -13.99
C GLU A 425 41.47 -2.87 -13.67
N ASN A 426 41.14 -2.77 -12.38
CA ASN A 426 39.99 -2.04 -11.86
C ASN A 426 40.45 -1.06 -10.79
N HIS A 427 39.69 0.02 -10.65
CA HIS A 427 39.96 1.08 -9.69
C HIS A 427 38.72 1.38 -8.85
N ALA A 428 38.90 1.49 -7.53
CA ALA A 428 37.90 2.02 -6.61
C ALA A 428 38.40 3.34 -6.03
N HIS A 429 37.59 4.39 -6.17
CA HIS A 429 37.96 5.76 -5.83
C HIS A 429 37.17 6.28 -4.63
N PHE A 430 37.84 6.97 -3.71
CA PHE A 430 37.23 7.55 -2.51
C PHE A 430 37.75 8.95 -2.23
N ILE A 431 36.96 9.73 -1.51
CA ILE A 431 37.33 11.04 -0.93
C ILE A 431 37.10 11.02 0.57
N LYS A 432 37.99 11.65 1.35
CA LYS A 432 37.79 11.84 2.79
C LYS A 432 37.14 13.21 3.06
N THR A 433 35.91 13.19 3.57
CA THR A 433 35.10 14.37 3.94
C THR A 433 34.70 14.27 5.43
N ASN A 434 34.97 15.32 6.22
CA ASN A 434 34.64 15.35 7.66
C ASN A 434 35.16 14.14 8.47
N GLY A 435 36.28 13.56 8.07
CA GLY A 435 36.88 12.39 8.72
C GLY A 435 36.38 11.03 8.23
N LEU A 436 35.37 10.98 7.36
CA LEU A 436 34.82 9.75 6.78
C LEU A 436 35.23 9.58 5.32
N TRP A 437 35.35 8.33 4.87
CA TRP A 437 35.61 7.98 3.47
C TRP A 437 34.30 7.74 2.71
N GLU A 438 34.14 8.41 1.58
CA GLU A 438 32.98 8.27 0.68
C GLU A 438 33.44 7.81 -0.70
N THR A 439 32.75 6.82 -1.28
CA THR A 439 33.02 6.35 -2.65
C THR A 439 32.62 7.42 -3.67
N ILE A 440 33.46 7.64 -4.68
CA ILE A 440 33.20 8.57 -5.77
C ILE A 440 33.41 7.91 -7.13
N LEU A 441 32.76 8.47 -8.16
CA LEU A 441 32.97 8.03 -9.55
C LEU A 441 34.39 8.37 -10.00
N GLY A 442 35.00 7.52 -10.83
CA GLY A 442 36.32 7.79 -11.42
C GLY A 442 36.39 9.12 -12.16
N THR A 443 35.33 9.50 -12.87
CA THR A 443 35.26 10.81 -13.55
C THR A 443 35.25 12.00 -12.60
N ASP A 444 34.75 11.85 -11.37
CA ASP A 444 34.79 12.90 -10.36
C ASP A 444 36.13 12.91 -9.62
N PHE A 445 36.71 11.73 -9.36
CA PHE A 445 38.07 11.59 -8.87
C PHE A 445 39.06 12.32 -9.78
N ASP A 446 38.99 12.08 -11.09
CA ASP A 446 39.84 12.73 -12.09
C ASP A 446 39.66 14.25 -12.09
N LYS A 447 38.41 14.75 -12.04
CA LYS A 447 38.12 16.19 -11.96
C LYS A 447 38.68 16.81 -10.68
N ILE A 448 38.60 16.13 -9.53
CA ILE A 448 39.11 16.66 -8.26
C ILE A 448 40.64 16.70 -8.30
N LEU A 449 41.28 15.64 -8.81
CA LEU A 449 42.73 15.59 -8.95
C LEU A 449 43.22 16.64 -9.96
N GLN A 450 42.51 16.84 -11.07
CA GLN A 450 42.77 17.89 -12.06
C GLN A 450 42.55 19.31 -11.50
N ARG A 451 41.58 19.51 -10.60
CA ARG A 451 41.39 20.78 -9.89
C ARG A 451 42.47 21.01 -8.83
N ALA A 452 42.98 19.95 -8.21
CA ALA A 452 44.10 20.05 -7.28
C ALA A 452 45.40 20.46 -7.99
N THR A 453 45.56 20.05 -9.26
CA THR A 453 46.69 20.46 -10.10
C THR A 453 46.50 21.85 -10.73
N ASN A 454 45.25 22.24 -11.05
CA ASN A 454 44.88 23.58 -11.54
C ASN A 454 43.68 24.15 -10.74
N PRO A 455 43.91 24.87 -9.62
CA PRO A 455 42.84 25.35 -8.75
C PRO A 455 42.01 26.46 -9.41
N ILE A 456 40.79 26.13 -9.84
CA ILE A 456 39.75 27.12 -10.14
C ILE A 456 39.13 27.54 -8.81
N MET A 457 39.44 28.75 -8.33
CA MET A 457 38.80 29.32 -7.14
C MET A 457 37.31 29.56 -7.45
N PRO A 458 36.37 28.90 -6.75
CA PRO A 458 34.96 29.09 -7.02
C PRO A 458 34.51 30.49 -6.61
N HIS A 459 33.67 31.11 -7.43
CA HIS A 459 33.27 32.51 -7.29
C HIS A 459 32.36 32.67 -6.06
N ARG A 460 32.73 33.57 -5.14
CA ARG A 460 31.90 33.90 -3.98
C ARG A 460 30.75 34.80 -4.42
N ILE A 461 29.51 34.39 -4.11
CA ILE A 461 28.29 35.07 -4.56
C ILE A 461 27.33 35.35 -3.39
N SER A 462 26.42 36.30 -3.62
CA SER A 462 25.26 36.58 -2.78
C SER A 462 24.01 36.00 -3.45
N LEU A 463 23.23 35.19 -2.73
CA LEU A 463 22.00 34.58 -3.22
C LEU A 463 20.78 35.40 -2.79
N ASP A 464 20.02 35.92 -3.75
CA ASP A 464 18.67 36.46 -3.51
C ASP A 464 17.63 35.35 -3.62
N ILE A 465 16.94 35.04 -2.53
CA ILE A 465 15.95 33.95 -2.47
C ILE A 465 14.66 34.26 -3.24
N ARG A 466 14.38 35.53 -3.57
CA ARG A 466 13.22 35.89 -4.41
C ARG A 466 13.46 35.59 -5.88
N ILE A 467 14.67 35.89 -6.35
CA ILE A 467 15.06 35.80 -7.76
C ILE A 467 16.38 35.02 -7.86
N PRO A 468 16.38 33.71 -7.53
CA PRO A 468 17.58 32.92 -7.62
C PRO A 468 17.99 32.72 -9.08
N ASP A 469 19.27 32.87 -9.39
CA ASP A 469 19.79 32.78 -10.76
C ASP A 469 20.09 31.33 -11.15
N GLU A 470 19.39 30.82 -12.17
CA GLU A 470 19.56 29.46 -12.72
C GLU A 470 20.94 29.23 -13.36
N LYS A 471 21.67 30.30 -13.71
CA LYS A 471 23.04 30.18 -14.21
C LYS A 471 24.00 29.72 -13.12
N ILE A 472 23.75 30.11 -11.87
CA ILE A 472 24.65 29.86 -10.73
C ILE A 472 24.10 28.83 -9.74
N CYS A 473 22.79 28.52 -9.81
CA CYS A 473 22.12 27.52 -8.95
C CYS A 473 21.25 26.56 -9.76
N LYS A 474 21.05 25.35 -9.25
CA LYS A 474 19.94 24.45 -9.60
C LYS A 474 18.73 24.82 -8.73
N ILE A 475 17.55 24.93 -9.34
CA ILE A 475 16.31 25.29 -8.64
C ILE A 475 15.28 24.18 -8.86
N GLU A 476 14.66 23.71 -7.78
CA GLU A 476 13.59 22.72 -7.78
C GLU A 476 12.39 23.32 -7.03
N ASN A 477 11.23 23.38 -7.70
CA ASN A 477 10.01 23.92 -7.13
C ASN A 477 9.02 22.77 -6.83
N THR A 478 8.39 22.79 -5.66
CA THR A 478 7.40 21.80 -5.24
C THR A 478 6.11 22.46 -4.74
N GLY A 479 5.00 21.75 -4.95
CA GLY A 479 3.64 22.24 -4.66
C GLY A 479 3.00 22.97 -5.84
N ASP A 480 1.67 22.99 -5.85
CA ASP A 480 0.89 23.70 -6.85
C ASP A 480 -0.22 24.56 -6.19
N PRO A 481 -0.06 25.90 -6.14
CA PRO A 481 1.10 26.63 -6.65
C PRO A 481 2.34 26.33 -5.80
N VAL A 482 3.51 26.65 -6.37
CA VAL A 482 4.81 26.45 -5.71
C VAL A 482 4.78 27.02 -4.29
N CYS A 483 4.86 26.14 -3.31
CA CYS A 483 4.87 26.47 -1.88
C CYS A 483 6.24 26.20 -1.24
N GLU A 484 7.13 25.49 -1.94
CA GLU A 484 8.49 25.19 -1.53
C GLU A 484 9.43 25.27 -2.74
N ARG A 485 10.59 25.90 -2.54
CA ARG A 485 11.64 26.08 -3.54
C ARG A 485 12.98 25.67 -2.95
N VAL A 486 13.62 24.68 -3.55
CA VAL A 486 14.96 24.22 -3.19
C VAL A 486 15.97 24.83 -4.16
N ILE A 487 17.00 25.46 -3.62
CA ILE A 487 18.06 26.15 -4.36
C ILE A 487 19.39 25.50 -3.96
N ILE A 488 20.11 24.97 -4.94
CA ILE A 488 21.39 24.28 -4.76
C ILE A 488 22.45 24.99 -5.62
N PRO A 489 23.46 25.66 -5.03
CA PRO A 489 24.52 26.31 -5.80
C PRO A 489 25.29 25.32 -6.68
N LYS A 490 25.64 25.73 -7.91
CA LYS A 490 26.50 24.92 -8.79
C LYS A 490 27.93 24.92 -8.26
N ASN A 491 28.70 23.91 -8.65
CA ASN A 491 30.01 23.62 -8.09
C ASN A 491 31.03 24.77 -8.26
N GLU A 492 30.87 25.62 -9.28
CA GLU A 492 31.75 26.77 -9.54
C GLU A 492 31.49 27.98 -8.63
N TYR A 493 30.43 27.94 -7.81
CA TYR A 493 30.00 29.07 -6.99
C TYR A 493 29.98 28.71 -5.50
N ARG A 494 30.20 29.71 -4.66
CA ARG A 494 30.07 29.60 -3.19
C ARG A 494 29.17 30.71 -2.71
N VAL A 495 27.97 30.35 -2.25
CA VAL A 495 27.03 31.30 -1.67
C VAL A 495 27.50 31.64 -0.26
N THR A 496 27.92 32.89 -0.08
CA THR A 496 28.47 33.41 1.18
C THR A 496 27.61 34.49 1.82
N LYS A 497 26.59 34.96 1.11
CA LYS A 497 25.51 35.80 1.66
C LYS A 497 24.17 35.31 1.13
N VAL A 498 23.15 35.34 1.98
CA VAL A 498 21.76 35.08 1.58
C VAL A 498 20.94 36.31 1.93
N VAL A 499 20.25 36.83 0.93
CA VAL A 499 19.47 38.06 1.02
C VAL A 499 18.03 37.82 0.57
N ASP A 500 17.12 38.61 1.12
CA ASP A 500 15.77 38.80 0.60
C ASP A 500 15.73 40.20 -0.05
N ARG A 501 15.91 40.26 -1.38
CA ARG A 501 16.25 41.49 -2.11
C ARG A 501 17.51 42.16 -1.54
N ASN A 502 17.34 43.22 -0.75
CA ASN A 502 18.43 44.00 -0.17
C ASN A 502 18.60 43.74 1.33
N LYS A 503 17.76 42.89 1.94
CA LYS A 503 17.83 42.59 3.37
C LYS A 503 18.70 41.36 3.60
N LEU A 504 19.79 41.54 4.35
CA LEU A 504 20.64 40.44 4.76
C LEU A 504 19.89 39.50 5.70
N ILE A 505 19.85 38.21 5.36
CA ILE A 505 19.27 37.16 6.21
C ILE A 505 20.40 36.39 6.91
N TRP A 506 21.45 36.07 6.16
CA TRP A 506 22.57 35.30 6.64
C TRP A 506 23.86 35.66 5.89
N GLU A 507 24.97 35.65 6.60
CA GLU A 507 26.32 35.86 6.07
C GLU A 507 27.25 34.77 6.62
N ALA A 508 28.12 34.28 5.74
CA ALA A 508 29.05 33.20 6.02
C ALA A 508 30.24 33.67 6.87
N GLY A 509 30.67 32.83 7.80
CA GLY A 509 32.03 32.87 8.35
C GLY A 509 33.12 32.55 7.32
N GLU A 510 34.38 32.59 7.75
CA GLU A 510 35.58 32.48 6.88
C GLU A 510 35.58 31.23 5.97
N PHE A 511 35.05 30.11 6.46
CA PHE A 511 35.00 28.82 5.76
C PHE A 511 33.57 28.33 5.47
N GLU A 512 32.55 29.14 5.73
CA GLU A 512 31.16 28.74 5.56
C GLU A 512 30.66 29.06 4.14
N TYR A 513 29.80 28.19 3.60
CA TYR A 513 29.03 28.45 2.39
C TYR A 513 27.79 27.57 2.36
N ILE A 514 26.74 28.04 1.68
CA ILE A 514 25.48 27.30 1.59
C ILE A 514 25.64 26.08 0.67
N LEU A 515 25.23 24.91 1.16
CA LEU A 515 25.08 23.68 0.38
C LEU A 515 23.69 23.59 -0.23
N LYS A 516 22.67 24.04 0.50
CA LYS A 516 21.27 24.03 0.07
C LYS A 516 20.47 25.09 0.82
N ALA A 517 19.65 25.85 0.09
CA ALA A 517 18.65 26.74 0.66
C ALA A 517 17.25 26.26 0.27
N THR A 518 16.35 26.09 1.24
CA THR A 518 14.95 25.73 0.98
C THR A 518 14.05 26.86 1.44
N THR A 519 13.43 27.54 0.49
CA THR A 519 12.52 28.67 0.75
C THR A 519 11.08 28.20 0.68
N TYR A 520 10.26 28.54 1.68
CA TYR A 520 8.83 28.30 1.66
C TYR A 520 8.10 29.58 1.30
N LEU A 521 7.18 29.46 0.35
CA LEU A 521 6.49 30.59 -0.27
C LEU A 521 5.04 30.64 0.25
N ASP A 522 4.61 31.82 0.71
CA ASP A 522 3.19 32.13 0.85
C ASP A 522 2.80 33.03 -0.32
N ILE A 523 2.02 32.48 -1.26
CA ILE A 523 1.55 33.21 -2.44
C ILE A 523 2.73 33.80 -3.22
N GLY A 524 3.70 32.94 -3.56
CA GLY A 524 4.91 33.32 -4.32
C GLY A 524 5.95 34.14 -3.55
N LYS A 525 5.66 34.59 -2.32
CA LYS A 525 6.59 35.38 -1.50
C LYS A 525 7.28 34.53 -0.44
N PRO A 526 8.62 34.60 -0.31
CA PRO A 526 9.34 33.92 0.76
C PRO A 526 8.85 34.32 2.16
N VAL A 527 8.44 33.34 2.96
CA VAL A 527 8.03 33.54 4.36
C VAL A 527 8.82 32.69 5.35
N LEU A 528 9.37 31.55 4.91
CA LEU A 528 10.29 30.74 5.70
C LEU A 528 11.51 30.36 4.86
N LEU A 529 12.64 30.12 5.51
CA LEU A 529 13.88 29.72 4.88
C LEU A 529 14.60 28.70 5.75
N SER A 530 14.97 27.55 5.19
CA SER A 530 15.98 26.66 5.75
C SER A 530 17.29 26.82 5.00
N LEU A 531 18.40 26.97 5.72
CA LEU A 531 19.75 27.04 5.18
C LEU A 531 20.56 25.88 5.72
N LYS A 532 21.08 25.05 4.82
CA LYS A 532 22.03 23.97 5.14
C LYS A 532 23.43 24.37 4.70
N TYR A 533 24.36 24.36 5.64
CA TYR A 533 25.79 24.53 5.40
C TYR A 533 26.55 23.55 6.29
N ALA A 534 27.49 22.80 5.72
CA ALA A 534 28.12 21.64 6.38
C ALA A 534 27.08 20.72 7.05
N ASN A 535 27.28 20.37 8.33
CA ASN A 535 26.37 19.57 9.15
C ASN A 535 25.36 20.42 9.96
N VAL A 536 25.25 21.73 9.67
CA VAL A 536 24.37 22.66 10.37
C VAL A 536 23.18 23.04 9.48
N GLU A 537 21.99 23.05 10.07
CA GLU A 537 20.78 23.56 9.44
C GLU A 537 20.20 24.70 10.29
N LYS A 538 19.99 25.87 9.68
CA LYS A 538 19.39 27.04 10.32
C LYS A 538 18.04 27.36 9.69
N TYR A 539 17.07 27.69 10.52
CA TYR A 539 15.71 27.99 10.11
C TYR A 539 15.40 29.46 10.38
N PHE A 540 14.73 30.12 9.45
CA PHE A 540 14.35 31.52 9.54
C PHE A 540 12.87 31.69 9.18
N GLY A 541 12.24 32.67 9.80
CA GLY A 541 10.88 33.10 9.47
C GLY A 541 10.80 34.61 9.31
N LEU A 542 10.04 35.04 8.30
CA LEU A 542 9.72 36.42 8.06
C LEU A 542 8.52 36.82 8.93
N SER A 543 8.72 37.80 9.81
CA SER A 543 7.65 38.38 10.61
C SER A 543 7.80 39.89 10.64
N ASN A 544 6.71 40.64 10.44
CA ASN A 544 6.70 42.11 10.40
C ASN A 544 7.78 42.69 9.45
N GLY A 545 7.99 42.05 8.30
CA GLY A 545 8.94 42.49 7.29
C GLY A 545 10.43 42.25 7.61
N SER A 546 10.75 41.55 8.71
CA SER A 546 12.12 41.20 9.11
C SER A 546 12.30 39.70 9.32
N TRP A 547 13.43 39.17 8.88
CA TRP A 547 13.79 37.77 9.05
C TRP A 547 14.37 37.55 10.45
N SER A 548 13.96 36.46 11.09
CA SER A 548 14.44 36.06 12.41
C SER A 548 14.66 34.56 12.46
N THR A 549 15.60 34.10 13.29
CA THR A 549 15.88 32.67 13.46
C THR A 549 14.73 31.98 14.20
N LEU A 550 14.31 30.82 13.71
CA LEU A 550 13.28 29.98 14.31
C LEU A 550 13.88 28.69 14.85
N ARG A 551 13.27 28.16 15.92
CA ARG A 551 13.48 26.76 16.33
C ARG A 551 12.82 25.83 15.30
N LYS A 552 13.46 24.69 15.03
CA LYS A 552 12.98 23.67 14.09
C LYS A 552 11.48 23.33 14.26
N ARG A 553 11.04 23.05 15.49
CA ARG A 553 9.62 22.74 15.79
C ARG A 553 8.65 23.85 15.33
N ASN A 554 9.02 25.12 15.48
CA ASN A 554 8.18 26.25 15.06
C ASN A 554 8.19 26.41 13.54
N PHE A 555 9.36 26.21 12.93
CA PHE A 555 9.51 26.20 11.48
C PHE A 555 8.65 25.10 10.85
N ASP A 556 8.77 23.85 11.31
CA ASP A 556 8.02 22.70 10.79
C ASP A 556 6.50 22.92 10.88
N LYS A 557 6.02 23.49 12.00
CA LYS A 557 4.61 23.83 12.18
C LYS A 557 4.12 24.87 11.17
N GLN A 558 4.93 25.87 10.83
CA GLN A 558 4.57 26.89 9.84
C GLN A 558 4.69 26.34 8.40
N ALA A 559 5.75 25.58 8.10
CA ALA A 559 5.97 24.95 6.80
C ALA A 559 4.83 23.96 6.45
N LYS A 560 4.35 23.17 7.42
CA LYS A 560 3.20 22.26 7.22
C LYS A 560 1.92 23.00 6.83
N LYS A 561 1.69 24.20 7.38
CA LYS A 561 0.53 25.03 7.01
C LYS A 561 0.61 25.57 5.58
N LEU A 562 1.82 25.76 5.04
CA LEU A 562 2.01 26.25 3.68
C LEU A 562 1.82 25.13 2.65
N LYS A 563 2.33 23.93 2.94
CA LYS A 563 2.23 22.74 2.08
C LYS A 563 0.80 22.25 1.83
N GLY A 564 -0.18 22.66 2.64
CA GLY A 564 -1.59 22.27 2.49
C GLY A 564 -2.47 23.26 1.71
N ARG A 565 -1.99 24.47 1.38
CA ARG A 565 -2.85 25.49 0.76
C ARG A 565 -3.00 25.28 -0.74
N ARG A 566 -4.21 24.93 -1.18
CA ARG A 566 -4.60 24.89 -2.59
C ARG A 566 -5.09 26.28 -3.04
N ILE A 567 -4.42 26.86 -4.03
CA ILE A 567 -4.61 28.26 -4.45
C ILE A 567 -4.83 28.28 -5.97
N ILE A 568 -5.90 28.92 -6.42
CA ILE A 568 -6.18 29.10 -7.86
C ILE A 568 -5.65 30.46 -8.29
N ASP A 569 -4.75 30.46 -9.28
CA ASP A 569 -4.29 31.66 -9.96
C ASP A 569 -5.05 31.80 -11.27
N VAL A 570 -5.94 32.78 -11.38
CA VAL A 570 -6.80 32.95 -12.56
C VAL A 570 -6.02 33.35 -13.82
N ASN A 571 -4.72 33.65 -13.72
CA ASN A 571 -3.84 33.80 -14.88
C ASN A 571 -3.19 32.49 -15.35
N LYS A 572 -3.24 31.42 -14.54
CA LYS A 572 -2.63 30.14 -14.88
C LYS A 572 -3.71 29.15 -15.29
N LYS A 573 -3.78 28.90 -16.60
CA LYS A 573 -4.73 27.95 -17.20
C LYS A 573 -4.37 26.49 -16.92
N GLU A 574 -3.16 26.21 -16.43
CA GLU A 574 -2.69 24.88 -16.09
C GLU A 574 -2.52 24.73 -14.59
N GLY A 575 -3.11 23.66 -14.03
CA GLY A 575 -3.01 23.28 -12.63
C GLY A 575 -3.18 21.78 -12.44
N THR A 576 -2.51 21.23 -11.44
CA THR A 576 -2.56 19.81 -11.07
C THR A 576 -3.86 19.45 -10.35
N PHE A 577 -4.46 20.41 -9.64
CA PHE A 577 -5.63 20.19 -8.79
C PHE A 577 -6.89 20.91 -9.27
N TYR A 578 -6.90 21.55 -10.44
CA TYR A 578 -8.09 22.12 -11.07
C TYR A 578 -8.06 21.91 -12.58
N THR A 579 -9.24 21.88 -13.21
CA THR A 579 -9.38 21.96 -14.67
C THR A 579 -9.78 23.36 -15.08
N CYS A 580 -9.44 23.71 -16.32
CA CYS A 580 -9.81 24.96 -16.95
C CYS A 580 -10.62 24.63 -18.20
N SER A 581 -11.77 25.26 -18.39
CA SER A 581 -12.55 25.19 -19.62
C SER A 581 -12.78 26.59 -20.18
N GLU A 582 -12.54 26.74 -21.48
CA GLU A 582 -12.74 27.99 -22.20
C GLU A 582 -13.98 27.86 -23.07
N TYR A 583 -14.86 28.85 -22.98
CA TYR A 583 -16.08 28.93 -23.77
C TYR A 583 -16.52 30.39 -23.87
N VAL A 584 -17.54 30.64 -24.69
CA VAL A 584 -18.12 31.97 -24.84
C VAL A 584 -19.43 32.01 -24.06
N HIS A 585 -19.54 32.86 -23.05
CA HIS A 585 -20.78 33.07 -22.28
C HIS A 585 -21.39 34.41 -22.68
N CYS A 586 -22.61 34.41 -23.23
CA CYS A 586 -23.29 35.64 -23.68
C CYS A 586 -22.43 36.51 -24.62
N GLY A 587 -21.64 35.88 -25.51
CA GLY A 587 -20.72 36.60 -26.42
C GLY A 587 -19.38 37.03 -25.80
N ILE A 588 -19.14 36.72 -24.52
CA ILE A 588 -17.95 37.11 -23.78
C ILE A 588 -17.02 35.89 -23.59
N PRO A 589 -15.75 35.96 -24.01
CA PRO A 589 -14.75 34.93 -23.70
C PRO A 589 -14.69 34.68 -22.20
N THR A 590 -14.93 33.43 -21.80
CA THR A 590 -15.07 33.03 -20.40
C THR A 590 -14.19 31.83 -20.12
N VAL A 591 -13.52 31.87 -18.98
CA VAL A 591 -12.65 30.81 -18.47
C VAL A 591 -13.24 30.32 -17.15
N SER A 592 -13.67 29.06 -17.11
CA SER A 592 -14.13 28.42 -15.88
C SER A 592 -13.01 27.59 -15.27
N PHE A 593 -12.79 27.76 -13.97
CA PHE A 593 -11.85 26.98 -13.18
C PHE A 593 -12.63 26.04 -12.25
N THR A 594 -12.45 24.74 -12.46
CA THR A 594 -13.13 23.69 -11.69
C THR A 594 -12.11 22.96 -10.81
N PRO A 595 -12.06 23.23 -9.50
CA PRO A 595 -11.14 22.56 -8.59
C PRO A 595 -11.53 21.10 -8.36
N ARG A 596 -10.53 20.22 -8.38
CA ARG A 596 -10.58 18.80 -7.99
C ARG A 596 -10.37 18.63 -6.47
N GLY A 597 -10.82 19.59 -5.67
CA GLY A 597 -10.73 19.54 -4.20
C GLY A 597 -10.78 20.91 -3.55
N LYS A 598 -10.30 20.99 -2.30
CA LYS A 598 -10.44 22.20 -1.46
C LYS A 598 -9.67 23.40 -2.03
N VAL A 599 -10.19 24.61 -1.87
CA VAL A 599 -9.54 25.86 -2.28
C VAL A 599 -9.49 26.82 -1.10
N MET A 600 -8.35 27.50 -0.93
CA MET A 600 -8.10 28.45 0.15
C MET A 600 -7.94 29.89 -0.32
N VAL A 601 -7.41 30.11 -1.52
CA VAL A 601 -7.14 31.46 -2.05
C VAL A 601 -7.38 31.48 -3.56
N ILE A 602 -7.96 32.57 -4.04
CA ILE A 602 -8.07 32.91 -5.46
C ILE A 602 -7.26 34.18 -5.70
N LYS A 603 -6.38 34.17 -6.69
CA LYS A 603 -5.47 35.28 -7.01
C LYS A 603 -5.36 35.54 -8.51
N ASP A 604 -4.95 36.74 -8.88
CA ASP A 604 -4.53 37.16 -10.23
C ASP A 604 -3.05 37.52 -10.13
N GLY A 605 -2.15 36.59 -10.48
CA GLY A 605 -0.72 36.77 -10.29
C GLY A 605 -0.34 36.94 -8.81
N ASP A 606 0.27 38.07 -8.44
CA ASP A 606 0.65 38.38 -7.06
C ASP A 606 -0.48 38.98 -6.21
N GLN A 607 -1.63 39.29 -6.82
CA GLN A 607 -2.75 39.94 -6.16
C GLN A 607 -3.79 38.93 -5.69
N ILE A 608 -4.08 38.92 -4.39
CA ILE A 608 -5.17 38.12 -3.81
C ILE A 608 -6.50 38.78 -4.19
N ILE A 609 -7.36 38.03 -4.87
CA ILE A 609 -8.75 38.44 -5.15
C ILE A 609 -9.62 38.11 -3.94
N HIS A 610 -9.54 36.86 -3.48
CA HIS A 610 -10.32 36.39 -2.34
C HIS A 610 -9.57 35.33 -1.53
N ARG A 611 -9.73 35.38 -0.20
CA ARG A 611 -9.19 34.40 0.74
C ARG A 611 -10.33 33.86 1.59
N PHE A 612 -10.52 32.54 1.55
CA PHE A 612 -11.50 31.88 2.39
C PHE A 612 -10.97 31.74 3.83
N GLU A 613 -11.86 31.87 4.82
CA GLU A 613 -11.50 31.65 6.23
C GLU A 613 -11.16 30.18 6.52
N LYS A 614 -11.78 29.26 5.79
CA LYS A 614 -11.58 27.80 5.84
C LYS A 614 -11.55 27.27 4.41
N GLU A 615 -10.93 26.11 4.20
CA GLU A 615 -10.85 25.55 2.86
C GLU A 615 -12.25 25.16 2.39
N ILE A 616 -12.62 25.62 1.20
CA ILE A 616 -13.94 25.40 0.61
C ILE A 616 -13.87 24.28 -0.41
N GLU A 617 -14.79 23.33 -0.32
CA GLU A 617 -14.92 22.23 -1.29
C GLU A 617 -15.64 22.72 -2.55
N ASN A 618 -15.06 22.39 -3.71
CA ASN A 618 -15.66 22.57 -5.03
C ASN A 618 -16.25 23.97 -5.34
N PRO A 619 -15.54 25.10 -5.08
CA PRO A 619 -16.03 26.40 -5.55
C PRO A 619 -16.06 26.43 -7.08
N THR A 620 -17.12 26.97 -7.66
CA THR A 620 -17.20 27.29 -9.09
C THR A 620 -16.65 28.69 -9.30
N ILE A 621 -15.62 28.83 -10.12
CA ILE A 621 -14.95 30.10 -10.39
C ILE A 621 -15.04 30.39 -11.88
N ARG A 622 -15.67 31.50 -12.27
CA ARG A 622 -15.80 31.94 -13.65
C ARG A 622 -15.13 33.29 -13.84
N LEU A 623 -14.12 33.33 -14.71
CA LEU A 623 -13.45 34.54 -15.13
C LEU A 623 -13.98 34.94 -16.52
N TYR A 624 -14.61 36.10 -16.59
CA TYR A 624 -15.08 36.71 -17.84
C TYR A 624 -14.02 37.68 -18.33
N VAL A 625 -13.59 37.52 -19.57
CA VAL A 625 -12.56 38.33 -20.24
C VAL A 625 -13.25 39.10 -21.36
N ALA A 626 -13.92 40.20 -21.00
CA ALA A 626 -14.62 41.07 -21.95
C ALA A 626 -13.74 42.25 -22.31
N LYS A 627 -13.24 42.33 -23.57
CA LYS A 627 -12.62 43.53 -24.19
C LYS A 627 -11.91 44.48 -23.20
N GLU A 628 -10.82 43.99 -22.58
CA GLU A 628 -9.96 44.68 -21.61
C GLU A 628 -10.41 44.70 -20.13
N PHE A 629 -11.65 44.31 -19.82
CA PHE A 629 -12.15 44.12 -18.46
C PHE A 629 -12.01 42.66 -18.02
N LYS A 630 -11.45 42.46 -16.82
CA LYS A 630 -11.53 41.17 -16.12
C LYS A 630 -12.63 41.25 -15.08
N LEU A 631 -13.69 40.47 -15.27
CA LEU A 631 -14.75 40.27 -14.27
C LEU A 631 -14.65 38.85 -13.72
N LEU A 632 -14.84 38.67 -12.42
CA LEU A 632 -14.81 37.35 -11.79
C LEU A 632 -16.12 37.10 -11.04
N ALA A 633 -16.82 36.03 -11.41
CA ALA A 633 -17.88 35.46 -10.58
C ALA A 633 -17.35 34.25 -9.83
N LEU A 634 -17.59 34.21 -8.53
CA LEU A 634 -17.21 33.15 -7.63
C LEU A 634 -18.46 32.66 -6.90
N SER A 635 -18.80 31.38 -7.07
CA SER A 635 -19.91 30.75 -6.35
C SER A 635 -19.44 29.54 -5.57
N TYR A 636 -19.81 29.45 -4.30
CA TYR A 636 -19.44 28.31 -3.45
C TYR A 636 -20.46 28.04 -2.34
N ILE A 637 -20.41 26.82 -1.79
CA ILE A 637 -21.28 26.40 -0.69
C ILE A 637 -20.55 26.60 0.64
N GLN A 638 -21.16 27.33 1.55
CA GLN A 638 -20.69 27.45 2.93
C GLN A 638 -21.46 26.48 3.83
N HIS A 639 -20.76 25.45 4.32
CA HIS A 639 -21.33 24.48 5.26
C HIS A 639 -21.37 25.05 6.68
N ASN A 640 -22.55 25.14 7.26
CA ASN A 640 -22.75 25.49 8.65
C ASN A 640 -23.15 24.24 9.46
N ARG A 641 -22.47 23.97 10.58
CA ARG A 641 -22.77 22.80 11.43
C ARG A 641 -24.15 22.84 12.09
N PHE A 642 -24.80 24.00 12.11
CA PHE A 642 -26.05 24.22 12.83
C PHE A 642 -27.15 24.90 11.99
N LYS A 643 -26.95 25.07 10.67
CA LYS A 643 -27.91 25.66 9.73
C LYS A 643 -27.77 25.03 8.34
N ASN A 644 -28.79 25.22 7.48
CA ASN A 644 -28.74 24.80 6.08
C ASN A 644 -27.52 25.39 5.35
N ASN A 645 -27.00 24.61 4.39
CA ASN A 645 -25.93 25.05 3.50
C ASN A 645 -26.34 26.34 2.77
N THR A 646 -25.47 27.34 2.79
CA THR A 646 -25.74 28.63 2.12
C THR A 646 -24.89 28.73 0.86
N TYR A 647 -25.54 29.01 -0.27
CA TYR A 647 -24.84 29.36 -1.51
C TYR A 647 -24.39 30.82 -1.44
N ILE A 648 -23.10 31.04 -1.62
CA ILE A 648 -22.49 32.37 -1.63
C ILE A 648 -22.05 32.67 -3.06
N HIS A 649 -22.53 33.80 -3.59
CA HIS A 649 -22.14 34.35 -4.88
C HIS A 649 -21.40 35.67 -4.64
N LEU A 650 -20.15 35.74 -5.07
CA LEU A 650 -19.30 36.92 -4.97
C LEU A 650 -18.90 37.36 -6.37
N TYR A 651 -18.95 38.66 -6.61
CA TYR A 651 -18.66 39.26 -7.90
C TYR A 651 -17.51 40.27 -7.73
N PHE A 652 -16.58 40.28 -8.68
CA PHE A 652 -15.43 41.17 -8.65
C PHE A 652 -15.19 41.81 -10.01
N GLU A 653 -14.83 43.09 -10.00
CA GLU A 653 -14.39 43.87 -11.15
C GLU A 653 -12.91 44.21 -10.99
N LYS A 654 -12.12 44.05 -12.06
CA LYS A 654 -10.75 44.54 -12.10
C LYS A 654 -10.74 45.99 -12.60
N ALA A 655 -10.53 46.93 -11.70
CA ALA A 655 -10.33 48.34 -12.00
C ALA A 655 -8.82 48.68 -11.95
N GLY A 656 -8.19 48.78 -13.12
CA GLY A 656 -6.74 48.93 -13.26
C GLY A 656 -5.98 47.69 -12.79
N ASP A 657 -5.02 47.86 -11.87
CA ASP A 657 -4.26 46.76 -11.24
C ASP A 657 -4.90 46.26 -9.93
N THR A 658 -6.18 46.57 -9.69
CA THR A 658 -6.87 46.17 -8.46
C THR A 658 -8.20 45.49 -8.67
N TRP A 659 -8.42 44.38 -7.98
CA TRP A 659 -9.71 43.72 -7.88
C TRP A 659 -10.56 44.37 -6.78
N LYS A 660 -11.80 44.69 -7.12
CA LYS A 660 -12.81 45.23 -6.21
C LYS A 660 -14.02 44.32 -6.22
N GLN A 661 -14.54 43.99 -5.04
CA GLN A 661 -15.80 43.28 -4.93
C GLN A 661 -16.95 44.22 -5.30
N VAL A 662 -17.88 43.74 -6.11
CA VAL A 662 -19.08 44.46 -6.55
C VAL A 662 -20.32 43.64 -6.18
N ASN A 663 -21.50 44.26 -6.22
CA ASN A 663 -22.76 43.53 -6.09
C ASN A 663 -23.16 42.91 -7.44
N GLU A 664 -24.16 42.04 -7.41
CA GLU A 664 -24.67 41.33 -8.59
C GLU A 664 -25.19 42.29 -9.67
N GLU A 665 -26.00 43.29 -9.27
CA GLU A 665 -26.54 44.29 -10.19
C GLU A 665 -25.43 45.01 -10.98
N ARG A 666 -24.38 45.48 -10.29
CA ARG A 666 -23.23 46.12 -10.93
C ARG A 666 -22.46 45.16 -11.83
N PHE A 667 -22.33 43.89 -11.42
CA PHE A 667 -21.67 42.88 -12.21
C PHE A 667 -22.41 42.63 -13.53
N GLU A 668 -23.73 42.49 -13.47
CA GLU A 668 -24.59 42.32 -14.64
C GLU A 668 -24.60 43.56 -15.54
N GLU A 669 -24.59 44.77 -14.98
CA GLU A 669 -24.42 46.01 -15.77
C GLU A 669 -23.11 46.00 -16.58
N LEU A 670 -22.01 45.59 -15.95
CA LEU A 670 -20.70 45.54 -16.59
C LEU A 670 -20.61 44.44 -17.64
N LEU A 671 -21.24 43.30 -17.37
CA LEU A 671 -21.33 42.17 -18.30
C LEU A 671 -22.14 42.55 -19.55
N ASN A 672 -23.28 43.22 -19.36
CA ASN A 672 -24.24 43.56 -20.42
C ASN A 672 -24.00 44.94 -21.08
N SER A 673 -22.96 45.67 -20.69
CA SER A 673 -22.65 47.00 -21.23
C SER A 673 -22.38 46.97 -22.74
N PRO A 674 -22.86 47.93 -23.56
CA PRO A 674 -22.64 47.97 -25.01
C PRO A 674 -21.15 48.05 -25.43
N GLN A 675 -20.23 48.35 -24.51
CA GLN A 675 -18.79 48.22 -24.77
C GLN A 675 -18.31 46.75 -24.84
N SER A 676 -19.04 45.78 -24.25
CA SER A 676 -18.70 44.35 -24.28
C SER A 676 -19.21 43.62 -25.52
N SER A 677 -20.22 44.15 -26.23
CA SER A 677 -21.05 43.32 -27.14
C SER A 677 -20.87 43.52 -28.65
N GLU A 678 -20.06 44.47 -29.15
CA GLU A 678 -20.19 44.86 -30.57
C GLU A 678 -19.03 44.59 -31.55
N SER A 679 -18.11 43.63 -31.35
CA SER A 679 -17.08 43.41 -32.42
C SER A 679 -16.54 42.01 -32.73
N GLU A 680 -17.17 40.90 -32.32
CA GLU A 680 -16.88 39.58 -32.94
C GLU A 680 -18.13 38.78 -33.36
N LEU A 681 -19.25 39.45 -33.60
CA LEU A 681 -20.36 38.86 -34.37
C LEU A 681 -20.03 38.86 -35.87
N LYS A 682 -18.98 38.17 -36.29
CA LYS A 682 -18.81 37.72 -37.68
C LYS A 682 -18.29 36.28 -37.75
N LYS A 683 -19.27 35.37 -37.93
CA LYS A 683 -19.20 34.09 -38.65
C LYS A 683 -18.28 33.00 -38.07
N ILE A 684 -18.72 32.35 -36.99
CA ILE A 684 -18.53 30.90 -36.90
C ILE A 684 -19.88 30.28 -37.24
N GLN A 685 -19.98 29.67 -38.42
CA GLN A 685 -21.16 28.91 -38.83
C GLN A 685 -21.18 27.64 -37.97
N ARG A 686 -21.95 27.66 -36.88
CA ARG A 686 -22.10 26.50 -35.99
C ARG A 686 -23.00 25.47 -36.66
N SER A 687 -22.61 24.20 -36.63
CA SER A 687 -23.44 23.10 -37.13
C SER A 687 -24.45 22.71 -36.06
N ASN A 688 -25.74 22.79 -36.38
CA ASN A 688 -26.80 22.28 -35.51
C ASN A 688 -26.71 20.74 -35.47
N ILE A 689 -26.65 20.18 -34.28
CA ILE A 689 -26.50 18.75 -34.02
C ILE A 689 -27.50 18.29 -32.95
N SER A 690 -27.87 17.01 -33.01
CA SER A 690 -28.65 16.34 -31.97
C SER A 690 -27.73 15.52 -31.05
N LEU A 691 -27.98 15.58 -29.75
CA LEU A 691 -27.32 14.74 -28.74
C LEU A 691 -28.22 13.55 -28.39
N ASP A 692 -27.80 12.34 -28.77
CA ASP A 692 -28.42 11.09 -28.30
C ASP A 692 -27.64 10.54 -27.10
N LEU A 693 -28.28 10.51 -25.94
CA LEU A 693 -27.70 10.04 -24.67
C LEU A 693 -27.43 8.53 -24.68
N SER A 694 -28.13 7.76 -25.51
CA SER A 694 -27.88 6.33 -25.66
C SER A 694 -26.63 6.03 -26.52
N LYS A 695 -26.22 7.02 -27.33
CA LYS A 695 -25.10 6.88 -28.28
C LYS A 695 -24.44 8.24 -28.55
N VAL A 696 -23.72 8.75 -27.55
CA VAL A 696 -23.05 10.04 -27.68
C VAL A 696 -21.92 9.96 -28.71
N ASN A 697 -21.93 10.82 -29.73
CA ASN A 697 -20.93 10.83 -30.79
C ASN A 697 -19.66 11.61 -30.34
N PRO A 698 -18.51 10.95 -30.13
CA PRO A 698 -17.30 11.61 -29.63
C PRO A 698 -16.68 12.58 -30.65
N THR A 699 -17.12 12.58 -31.91
CA THR A 699 -16.69 13.57 -32.92
C THR A 699 -17.18 14.97 -32.56
N TYR A 700 -18.38 15.10 -32.00
CA TYR A 700 -19.03 16.38 -31.73
C TYR A 700 -19.05 16.76 -30.25
N PHE A 701 -18.78 15.78 -29.36
CA PHE A 701 -18.90 15.95 -27.92
C PHE A 701 -17.63 15.53 -27.19
N THR A 702 -17.33 16.24 -26.11
CA THR A 702 -16.41 15.80 -25.05
C THR A 702 -17.26 15.21 -23.93
N ILE A 703 -16.88 14.03 -23.46
CA ILE A 703 -17.59 13.27 -22.43
C ILE A 703 -16.65 13.06 -21.25
N GLU A 704 -17.08 13.46 -20.06
CA GLU A 704 -16.33 13.29 -18.82
C GLU A 704 -17.19 12.54 -17.80
N TRP A 705 -16.61 11.53 -17.15
CA TRP A 705 -17.28 10.69 -16.14
C TRP A 705 -16.45 10.62 -14.87
N ASP A 706 -17.05 10.95 -13.73
CA ASP A 706 -16.37 10.95 -12.43
C ASP A 706 -16.76 9.78 -11.49
N GLY A 707 -17.63 8.88 -11.95
CA GLY A 707 -18.20 7.79 -11.14
C GLY A 707 -19.63 8.04 -10.66
N SER A 708 -20.08 9.29 -10.65
CA SER A 708 -21.43 9.70 -10.20
C SER A 708 -22.11 10.74 -11.10
N LEU A 709 -21.33 11.49 -11.87
CA LEU A 709 -21.74 12.56 -12.76
C LEU A 709 -21.12 12.36 -14.14
N LEU A 710 -21.97 12.42 -15.16
CA LEU A 710 -21.59 12.45 -16.57
C LEU A 710 -21.76 13.89 -17.08
N THR A 711 -20.68 14.47 -17.60
CA THR A 711 -20.67 15.80 -18.21
C THR A 711 -20.46 15.67 -19.71
N ILE A 712 -21.37 16.22 -20.50
CA ILE A 712 -21.32 16.21 -21.96
C ILE A 712 -21.23 17.66 -22.45
N THR A 713 -20.13 17.98 -23.12
CA THR A 713 -19.86 19.34 -23.64
C THR A 713 -19.74 19.28 -25.17
N PRO A 714 -20.52 20.07 -25.94
CA PRO A 714 -20.33 20.21 -27.38
C PRO A 714 -18.95 20.79 -27.69
N LYS A 715 -18.27 20.24 -28.70
CA LYS A 715 -16.99 20.75 -29.18
C LYS A 715 -17.18 22.07 -29.95
N GLU A 716 -16.09 22.82 -30.08
CA GLU A 716 -16.10 24.12 -30.76
C GLU A 716 -16.76 24.04 -32.15
N GLY A 717 -17.65 25.00 -32.45
CA GLY A 717 -18.40 25.04 -33.70
C GLY A 717 -19.65 24.14 -33.75
N CYS A 718 -19.97 23.38 -32.70
CA CYS A 718 -21.20 22.59 -32.61
C CYS A 718 -22.29 23.32 -31.83
N ASN A 719 -23.55 23.20 -32.26
CA ASN A 719 -24.71 23.74 -31.56
C ASN A 719 -25.75 22.63 -31.30
N VAL A 720 -26.05 22.34 -30.04
CA VAL A 720 -27.03 21.29 -29.72
C VAL A 720 -28.43 21.88 -29.69
N THR A 721 -29.27 21.44 -30.63
CA THR A 721 -30.65 21.90 -30.78
C THR A 721 -31.68 20.86 -30.32
N LYS A 722 -31.25 19.63 -30.07
CA LYS A 722 -32.14 18.53 -29.64
C LYS A 722 -31.38 17.51 -28.80
N ILE A 723 -32.01 17.02 -27.74
CA ILE A 723 -31.50 15.96 -26.87
C ILE A 723 -32.51 14.82 -26.84
N THR A 724 -32.03 13.60 -27.07
CA THR A 724 -32.84 12.38 -27.13
C THR A 724 -32.21 11.24 -26.33
N GLU A 725 -33.00 10.24 -25.94
CA GLU A 725 -32.49 8.94 -25.48
C GLU A 725 -33.27 7.84 -26.20
N LYS A 726 -32.60 7.00 -27.00
CA LYS A 726 -33.25 5.91 -27.79
C LYS A 726 -34.42 6.40 -28.64
N ASP A 727 -34.21 7.53 -29.34
CA ASP A 727 -35.20 8.22 -30.17
C ASP A 727 -36.33 8.96 -29.43
N ASP A 728 -36.42 8.84 -28.10
CA ASP A 728 -37.36 9.64 -27.30
C ASP A 728 -36.85 11.07 -27.09
N GLY A 729 -37.68 12.06 -27.42
CA GLY A 729 -37.35 13.48 -27.29
C GLY A 729 -37.38 13.97 -25.85
N ILE A 730 -36.22 14.36 -25.32
CA ILE A 730 -36.11 14.90 -23.95
C ILE A 730 -36.22 16.43 -23.97
N TRP A 731 -35.50 17.06 -24.88
CA TRP A 731 -35.49 18.52 -25.01
C TRP A 731 -35.24 18.92 -26.47
N GLU A 732 -35.88 20.01 -26.89
CA GLU A 732 -35.70 20.63 -28.20
C GLU A 732 -35.64 22.15 -28.01
N ALA A 733 -34.68 22.78 -28.70
CA ALA A 733 -34.43 24.22 -28.61
C ALA A 733 -35.60 25.02 -29.18
N VAL A 734 -36.00 26.10 -28.47
CA VAL A 734 -37.00 27.05 -28.97
C VAL A 734 -36.33 28.37 -29.37
N GLY A 735 -36.49 28.80 -30.62
CA GLY A 735 -35.93 30.06 -31.11
C GLY A 735 -34.40 30.01 -31.30
N ASN A 736 -33.67 30.88 -30.60
CA ASN A 736 -32.20 30.95 -30.64
C ASN A 736 -31.54 30.28 -29.42
N GLU A 737 -32.30 29.43 -28.71
CA GLU A 737 -31.80 28.62 -27.61
C GLU A 737 -30.73 27.64 -28.11
N ASN A 738 -29.60 27.60 -27.41
CA ASN A 738 -28.48 26.72 -27.74
C ASN A 738 -28.06 25.98 -26.48
N THR A 739 -27.90 24.65 -26.51
CA THR A 739 -27.38 23.93 -25.34
C THR A 739 -25.85 24.04 -25.27
N VAL A 740 -25.34 24.35 -24.07
CA VAL A 740 -23.92 24.59 -23.79
C VAL A 740 -23.28 23.41 -23.06
N ILE A 741 -23.95 22.84 -22.06
CA ILE A 741 -23.44 21.70 -21.27
C ILE A 741 -24.63 20.87 -20.78
N VAL A 742 -24.50 19.54 -20.79
CA VAL A 742 -25.45 18.60 -20.19
C VAL A 742 -24.76 17.84 -19.05
N TRP A 743 -25.37 17.85 -17.88
CA TRP A 743 -24.95 17.11 -16.70
C TRP A 743 -25.97 16.04 -16.34
N ILE A 744 -25.53 14.79 -16.17
CA ILE A 744 -26.39 13.67 -15.79
C ILE A 744 -25.82 13.00 -14.54
N ARG A 745 -26.59 12.99 -13.45
CA ARG A 745 -26.24 12.33 -12.19
C ARG A 745 -26.80 10.92 -12.15
N TYR A 746 -26.01 10.01 -11.61
CA TYR A 746 -26.34 8.59 -11.50
C TYR A 746 -26.53 8.21 -10.02
N LYS A 747 -27.58 7.42 -9.76
CA LYS A 747 -27.82 6.73 -8.49
C LYS A 747 -27.61 5.24 -8.74
N ASN A 748 -26.71 4.56 -8.02
CA ASN A 748 -26.50 3.11 -8.18
C ASN A 748 -26.31 2.64 -9.64
N LYS A 749 -25.54 3.40 -10.44
CA LYS A 749 -25.30 3.16 -11.88
C LYS A 749 -26.53 3.35 -12.80
N THR A 750 -27.63 3.91 -12.33
CA THR A 750 -28.76 4.34 -13.17
C THR A 750 -28.85 5.88 -13.23
N PRO A 751 -29.05 6.48 -14.42
CA PRO A 751 -29.20 7.93 -14.54
C PRO A 751 -30.48 8.38 -13.84
N SER A 752 -30.40 9.44 -13.04
CA SER A 752 -31.49 9.87 -12.14
C SER A 752 -31.87 11.34 -12.32
N LEU A 753 -30.90 12.24 -12.47
CA LEU A 753 -31.17 13.68 -12.63
C LEU A 753 -30.37 14.24 -13.81
N MET A 754 -30.97 15.17 -14.55
CA MET A 754 -30.32 15.86 -15.65
C MET A 754 -30.47 17.38 -15.53
N HIS A 755 -29.39 18.09 -15.79
CA HIS A 755 -29.34 19.54 -15.86
C HIS A 755 -28.75 19.96 -17.20
N ILE A 756 -29.46 20.85 -17.90
CA ILE A 756 -29.11 21.35 -19.22
C ILE A 756 -28.91 22.85 -19.11
N LEU A 757 -27.71 23.31 -19.46
CA LEU A 757 -27.40 24.72 -19.58
C LEU A 757 -27.80 25.20 -20.98
N VAL A 758 -28.78 26.12 -21.06
CA VAL A 758 -29.26 26.69 -22.32
C VAL A 758 -28.87 28.18 -22.41
N GLU A 759 -28.25 28.56 -23.54
CA GLU A 759 -27.88 29.93 -23.93
C GLU A 759 -29.10 30.74 -24.44
N ASN A 760 -29.03 32.07 -24.32
CA ASN A 760 -29.98 33.05 -24.92
C ASN A 760 -31.44 33.01 -24.44
N SER A 761 -31.71 32.48 -23.25
CA SER A 761 -33.03 32.51 -22.64
C SER A 761 -32.90 32.95 -21.16
N PRO A 762 -33.63 33.98 -20.69
CA PRO A 762 -33.51 34.46 -19.31
C PRO A 762 -34.00 33.37 -18.33
N GLY A 763 -33.12 32.87 -17.46
CA GLY A 763 -33.43 31.81 -16.48
C GLY A 763 -33.35 30.36 -17.01
N ALA A 764 -32.64 30.11 -18.10
CA ALA A 764 -32.88 28.96 -18.99
C ALA A 764 -32.17 27.64 -18.67
N ASN A 765 -31.80 27.39 -17.43
CA ASN A 765 -31.43 26.01 -17.09
C ASN A 765 -32.66 25.12 -17.15
N LYS A 766 -32.55 23.97 -17.83
CA LYS A 766 -33.61 22.96 -17.85
C LYS A 766 -33.21 21.81 -16.94
N HIS A 767 -34.17 21.32 -16.16
CA HIS A 767 -33.95 20.29 -15.16
C HIS A 767 -34.91 19.14 -15.42
N PHE A 768 -34.43 17.90 -15.32
CA PHE A 768 -35.22 16.70 -15.52
C PHE A 768 -34.90 15.65 -14.46
N GLU A 769 -35.90 14.86 -14.11
CA GLU A 769 -35.77 13.66 -13.28
C GLU A 769 -36.21 12.43 -14.09
N LYS A 770 -35.44 11.35 -13.97
CA LYS A 770 -35.78 10.07 -14.60
C LYS A 770 -36.71 9.28 -13.69
N LYS A 771 -37.91 8.95 -14.18
CA LYS A 771 -38.92 8.18 -13.45
C LYS A 771 -38.64 6.67 -13.53
N GLN A 772 -39.35 5.88 -12.72
CA GLN A 772 -39.16 4.42 -12.62
C GLN A 772 -39.51 3.67 -13.90
N ASP A 773 -40.39 4.24 -14.74
CA ASP A 773 -40.75 3.77 -16.08
C ASP A 773 -39.66 4.06 -17.13
N GLY A 774 -38.65 4.87 -16.78
CA GLY A 774 -37.51 5.20 -17.63
C GLY A 774 -37.64 6.53 -18.38
N GLU A 775 -38.76 7.25 -18.25
CA GLU A 775 -38.96 8.54 -18.92
C GLU A 775 -38.29 9.71 -18.17
N TRP A 776 -37.84 10.73 -18.92
CA TRP A 776 -37.35 11.99 -18.37
C TRP A 776 -38.48 13.01 -18.27
N LEU A 777 -38.81 13.43 -17.06
CA LEU A 777 -39.81 14.47 -16.84
C LEU A 777 -39.16 15.80 -16.43
N PRO A 778 -39.59 16.93 -17.02
CA PRO A 778 -39.10 18.24 -16.62
C PRO A 778 -39.54 18.55 -15.18
N ILE A 779 -38.63 19.12 -14.40
CA ILE A 779 -38.87 19.51 -13.00
C ILE A 779 -38.42 20.96 -12.78
N THR A 780 -38.87 21.56 -11.68
CA THR A 780 -38.42 22.90 -11.29
C THR A 780 -36.98 22.87 -10.79
N GLU A 781 -36.28 24.01 -10.79
CA GLU A 781 -34.95 24.13 -10.20
C GLU A 781 -34.95 23.81 -8.70
N GLU A 782 -36.03 24.17 -7.99
CA GLU A 782 -36.19 23.86 -6.57
C GLU A 782 -36.34 22.34 -6.33
N ASP A 783 -37.18 21.66 -7.12
CA ASP A 783 -37.31 20.20 -7.06
C ASP A 783 -36.01 19.49 -7.40
N TYR A 784 -35.28 20.02 -8.39
CA TYR A 784 -33.97 19.49 -8.77
C TYR A 784 -32.96 19.58 -7.63
N LYS A 785 -32.88 20.73 -6.95
CA LYS A 785 -32.00 20.93 -5.79
C LYS A 785 -32.39 19.99 -4.63
N ASN A 786 -33.68 19.81 -4.38
CA ASN A 786 -34.17 18.90 -3.35
C ASN A 786 -33.85 17.42 -3.67
N ALA A 787 -34.03 17.01 -4.92
CA ALA A 787 -33.71 15.65 -5.37
C ALA A 787 -32.20 15.39 -5.35
N GLU A 788 -31.39 16.37 -5.75
CA GLU A 788 -29.93 16.31 -5.66
C GLU A 788 -29.47 16.12 -4.20
N GLN A 789 -30.06 16.87 -3.27
CA GLN A 789 -29.72 16.74 -1.85
C GLN A 789 -30.02 15.34 -1.31
N LYS A 790 -31.17 14.75 -1.67
CA LYS A 790 -31.52 13.37 -1.28
C LYS A 790 -30.53 12.33 -1.83
N LEU A 791 -30.02 12.51 -3.05
CA LEU A 791 -29.00 11.62 -3.62
C LEU A 791 -27.68 11.64 -2.83
N VAL A 792 -27.31 12.81 -2.31
CA VAL A 792 -26.11 12.98 -1.47
C VAL A 792 -26.30 12.38 -0.07
N GLU A 793 -27.53 12.40 0.45
CA GLU A 793 -27.86 11.79 1.75
C GLU A 793 -27.91 10.26 1.67
N ASP A 794 -28.47 9.69 0.61
CA ASP A 794 -28.58 8.23 0.37
C ASP A 794 -27.23 7.53 0.05
N SER A 795 -26.16 8.30 -0.19
CA SER A 795 -24.82 7.78 -0.56
C SER A 795 -23.80 7.78 0.59
N LYS A 796 -24.24 8.15 1.80
CA LYS A 796 -23.50 7.99 3.06
C LYS A 796 -23.96 6.75 3.80
#